data_AF-A0A5Y8S1X9-F1
#
_entry.id   AF-A0A5Y8S1X9-F1
#
_cell.length_a   1.000
_cell.length_b   1.000
_cell.length_c   1.000
_cell.angle_alpha   90.00
_cell.angle_beta   90.00
_cell.angle_gamma   90.00
#
_symmetry.space_group_name_H-M   'P 1'
#
loop_
_entity.id
_entity.type
_entity.pdbx_description
1 polymer ?
#
loop_
_entity_poly.entity_id
_entity_poly.type
_entity_poly.pdbx_seq_one_letter_code
_entity_poly.pdbx_strand_id
1 'polypeptide(L)'
;MKYKWIVKNAYINFKLNNLYMLINPSHKIYLKKDMCYCFEIYIKYRIFNNCILVCDMLDNWWKLISSTLHLDKSHIKYNYLSNTFIVSDFELGIKLESNLLTKFNFEFYNGLILNQLSITNGLSLKRENYNKSLKFSNCKFNKEFCIARINISKQIVFENIYFLENVFIEWVNFNENSCLRFFKCNFKKQCNFKYNIFYNEIDFLDIYAKELILEQNIFNKFLYIQNSTINNINLWKNKFKNRCYFMDSVFGNKNNENIKLNFSNAHFEDNAYFNNSEFYSYADFHECEFDDIACFYGVKFYKAPNFSACYFKEPKAVNLINVDIDKLDFKSVEKYIEDNYKDESYKNETKGIQDEKEIFKIQNEYRLRYAKNLKDSFRVIKDVLITQNNTLEAQEWHKLELYAKEKELEIQLSKNKNDNLKKESKNQVYNPKDYEKFNYSKIISLIIFLLKTIGYLSVNILIIIELVLVAPFFTIMFYCVYVVFFIYKILTFILKSFYPLDINKFIIFWRIKFNKIKRKLIVSGRKMLDFTLWFDCVLLQVYRNTSNHHTNFLKILNFTILMISLYAFMGFVFSKTINFISSFNSVSIIIANYFILFALIMVFFNVKRQLYQQGSILFFGIFGIFIILMMSFLLPVYIPTFCFLVYFASILFFYLLFLCEIKLFVFILRLVAYGCLIVVIILKPQLINPFVGIFSSDKLYESKFEKRLNDLNTSAIINLASILQNDFNLHLKDQNISFTELNSAKALIIANKEKLKEILSKVYNDKYVSDYKKVLNELENNTSNVKNIIEEIDNKNNNSVVSAQLNKFLKLNFNQEIDILYAIKSNFSISEKLSPEQMALFDQKDSQDKLKSVLALLKFKSSFEGILKIINQDEITENTIKSTGVLYGIILLLCIFSLQKTARKNSIVPS
;
A
#
# COMPACT_ATOMS: atom_id res chain seq x y z
N MET A 1 20.63 -79.69 -17.48
CA MET A 1 20.49 -81.17 -17.50
C MET A 1 19.88 -81.59 -18.83
N LYS A 2 20.54 -82.48 -19.59
CA LYS A 2 20.03 -83.04 -20.85
C LYS A 2 19.03 -84.15 -20.52
N TYR A 3 17.82 -84.10 -21.07
CA TYR A 3 16.92 -85.26 -21.09
C TYR A 3 16.70 -85.75 -22.53
N LYS A 4 16.75 -87.07 -22.66
CA LYS A 4 16.57 -87.87 -23.87
C LYS A 4 15.12 -88.34 -23.89
N TRP A 5 14.41 -88.12 -25.00
CA TRP A 5 13.02 -88.54 -25.15
C TRP A 5 12.94 -89.85 -25.93
N ILE A 6 12.13 -90.80 -25.45
CA ILE A 6 11.74 -92.01 -26.19
C ILE A 6 10.22 -91.91 -26.36
N VAL A 7 9.76 -91.83 -27.62
CA VAL A 7 8.32 -91.87 -27.95
C VAL A 7 8.00 -93.30 -28.36
N LYS A 8 7.12 -93.97 -27.61
CA LYS A 8 6.53 -95.27 -28.00
C LYS A 8 5.06 -95.06 -28.33
N ASN A 9 4.67 -95.52 -29.51
CA ASN A 9 3.31 -95.64 -30.05
C ASN A 9 2.58 -94.32 -30.36
N ALA A 10 2.71 -93.85 -31.59
CA ALA A 10 1.73 -92.97 -32.22
C ALA A 10 1.56 -93.39 -33.69
N TYR A 11 0.31 -93.66 -34.11
CA TYR A 11 -0.07 -93.77 -35.51
C TYR A 11 -0.36 -92.37 -36.06
N ILE A 12 0.19 -92.04 -37.22
CA ILE A 12 -0.06 -90.76 -37.90
C ILE A 12 -1.12 -91.00 -38.98
N ASN A 13 -2.23 -90.28 -38.90
CA ASN A 13 -3.32 -90.34 -39.87
C ASN A 13 -3.11 -89.24 -40.92
N PHE A 14 -2.92 -89.60 -42.18
CA PHE A 14 -2.90 -88.65 -43.30
C PHE A 14 -4.24 -88.73 -44.04
N LYS A 15 -4.76 -87.57 -44.46
CA LYS A 15 -5.91 -87.50 -45.36
C LYS A 15 -5.46 -86.86 -46.68
N LEU A 16 -5.42 -87.66 -47.73
CA LEU A 16 -5.39 -87.20 -49.12
C LEU A 16 -6.54 -87.92 -49.85
N ASN A 17 -7.50 -87.16 -50.39
CA ASN A 17 -8.55 -87.62 -51.31
C ASN A 17 -9.15 -89.01 -51.04
N ASN A 18 -9.84 -89.17 -49.90
CA ASN A 18 -10.83 -90.23 -49.63
C ASN A 18 -10.40 -91.70 -49.79
N LEU A 19 -9.14 -92.05 -49.55
CA LEU A 19 -8.71 -93.44 -49.32
C LEU A 19 -7.85 -93.53 -48.05
N TYR A 20 -8.18 -94.50 -47.17
CA TYR A 20 -7.43 -94.79 -45.95
C TYR A 20 -6.45 -95.94 -46.20
N MET A 21 -5.16 -95.73 -45.92
CA MET A 21 -4.16 -96.81 -45.84
C MET A 21 -3.44 -96.77 -44.50
N LEU A 22 -3.31 -97.94 -43.86
CA LEU A 22 -2.55 -98.18 -42.64
C LEU A 22 -1.14 -98.65 -43.01
N ILE A 23 -0.10 -97.96 -42.54
CA ILE A 23 1.30 -98.42 -42.67
C ILE A 23 1.92 -98.55 -41.28
N ASN A 24 2.53 -99.70 -41.02
CA ASN A 24 3.19 -100.08 -39.78
C ASN A 24 4.68 -99.63 -39.81
N PRO A 25 5.28 -99.10 -38.72
CA PRO A 25 6.59 -98.48 -38.78
C PRO A 25 7.72 -99.50 -38.59
N SER A 26 8.14 -100.15 -39.68
CA SER A 26 9.45 -100.83 -39.75
C SER A 26 10.27 -100.46 -40.99
N HIS A 27 9.89 -99.42 -41.74
CA HIS A 27 10.66 -98.95 -42.90
C HIS A 27 11.09 -97.48 -42.73
N LYS A 28 12.38 -97.19 -42.97
CA LYS A 28 12.94 -95.84 -43.04
C LYS A 28 12.51 -95.15 -44.33
N ILE A 29 11.98 -93.92 -44.23
CA ILE A 29 11.71 -93.06 -45.38
C ILE A 29 12.62 -91.84 -45.30
N TYR A 30 13.40 -91.60 -46.35
CA TYR A 30 14.25 -90.41 -46.52
C TYR A 30 13.56 -89.43 -47.47
N LEU A 31 13.52 -88.13 -47.11
CA LEU A 31 13.17 -87.06 -48.03
C LEU A 31 14.30 -86.02 -48.09
N LYS A 32 14.72 -85.72 -49.32
CA LYS A 32 15.86 -84.88 -49.71
C LYS A 32 15.54 -83.39 -49.52
N LYS A 33 16.63 -82.62 -49.37
CA LYS A 33 16.68 -81.16 -49.27
C LYS A 33 15.99 -80.45 -50.43
N ASP A 34 15.48 -79.27 -50.09
CA ASP A 34 15.05 -78.14 -50.93
C ASP A 34 13.57 -78.13 -51.35
N MET A 35 12.78 -77.27 -50.67
CA MET A 35 11.79 -76.32 -51.22
C MET A 35 10.87 -75.81 -50.09
N CYS A 36 10.80 -74.48 -49.94
CA CYS A 36 9.89 -73.76 -49.04
C CYS A 36 8.44 -73.86 -49.50
N TYR A 37 7.51 -74.16 -48.59
CA TYR A 37 6.17 -73.54 -48.53
C TYR A 37 5.64 -73.54 -47.09
N CYS A 38 5.21 -72.37 -46.62
CA CYS A 38 4.42 -72.24 -45.39
C CYS A 38 3.03 -72.84 -45.61
N PHE A 39 2.67 -73.83 -44.78
CA PHE A 39 1.30 -74.32 -44.67
C PHE A 39 0.83 -74.11 -43.23
N GLU A 40 -0.12 -73.20 -43.05
CA GLU A 40 -0.83 -73.00 -41.78
C GLU A 40 -1.75 -74.19 -41.50
N ILE A 41 -1.60 -74.80 -40.32
CA ILE A 41 -2.45 -75.88 -39.84
C ILE A 41 -3.38 -75.31 -38.75
N TYR A 42 -4.68 -75.29 -39.03
CA TYR A 42 -5.72 -75.15 -38.01
C TYR A 42 -5.88 -76.48 -37.24
N ILE A 43 -5.37 -76.55 -36.01
CA ILE A 43 -5.57 -77.70 -35.11
C ILE A 43 -6.70 -77.39 -34.14
N LYS A 44 -7.87 -77.99 -34.38
CA LYS A 44 -8.96 -78.11 -33.39
C LYS A 44 -8.61 -79.29 -32.48
N TYR A 45 -8.04 -79.01 -31.32
CA TYR A 45 -7.44 -80.02 -30.42
C TYR A 45 -8.46 -81.02 -29.85
N ARG A 46 -8.14 -82.31 -30.00
CA ARG A 46 -8.45 -83.35 -29.01
C ARG A 46 -7.13 -84.03 -28.64
N ILE A 47 -6.72 -83.83 -27.40
CA ILE A 47 -5.45 -84.18 -26.74
C ILE A 47 -5.29 -85.70 -26.56
N PHE A 48 -4.06 -86.24 -26.59
CA PHE A 48 -3.54 -87.27 -25.65
C PHE A 48 -2.01 -87.47 -25.85
N ASN A 49 -1.18 -86.74 -25.08
CA ASN A 49 0.17 -87.13 -24.59
C ASN A 49 1.00 -85.96 -24.03
N ASN A 50 0.77 -84.71 -24.47
CA ASN A 50 1.44 -83.53 -23.89
C ASN A 50 0.72 -82.91 -22.68
N CYS A 51 -0.45 -83.41 -22.29
CA CYS A 51 -1.20 -82.85 -21.15
C CYS A 51 -0.79 -83.40 -19.78
N ILE A 52 -0.25 -84.62 -19.70
CA ILE A 52 0.18 -85.18 -18.41
C ILE A 52 1.32 -84.34 -17.83
N LEU A 53 2.33 -84.00 -18.64
CA LEU A 53 3.49 -83.21 -18.22
C LEU A 53 3.15 -81.77 -17.81
N VAL A 54 2.19 -81.14 -18.51
CA VAL A 54 1.71 -79.79 -18.18
C VAL A 54 0.85 -79.82 -16.91
N CYS A 55 -0.02 -80.83 -16.75
CA CYS A 55 -0.81 -81.05 -15.53
C CYS A 55 0.08 -81.34 -14.31
N ASP A 56 1.11 -82.19 -14.44
CA ASP A 56 2.04 -82.51 -13.36
C ASP A 56 2.88 -81.30 -12.93
N MET A 57 3.35 -80.48 -13.89
CA MET A 57 4.06 -79.24 -13.59
C MET A 57 3.15 -78.20 -12.93
N LEU A 58 1.90 -78.06 -13.40
CA LEU A 58 0.92 -77.17 -12.79
C LEU A 58 0.53 -77.63 -11.38
N ASP A 59 0.33 -78.93 -11.15
CA ASP A 59 0.03 -79.45 -9.82
C ASP A 59 1.19 -79.22 -8.84
N ASN A 60 2.44 -79.31 -9.30
CA ASN A 60 3.61 -78.94 -8.50
C ASN A 60 3.65 -77.43 -8.19
N TRP A 61 3.31 -76.57 -9.14
CA TRP A 61 3.22 -75.12 -8.91
C TRP A 61 2.04 -74.74 -8.00
N TRP A 62 0.89 -75.40 -8.13
CA TRP A 62 -0.23 -75.24 -7.22
C TRP A 62 0.14 -75.64 -5.80
N LYS A 63 0.79 -76.79 -5.62
CA LYS A 63 1.29 -77.22 -4.30
C LYS A 63 2.27 -76.20 -3.71
N LEU A 64 3.19 -75.67 -4.53
CA LEU A 64 4.12 -74.63 -4.11
C LEU A 64 3.40 -73.34 -3.68
N ILE A 65 2.45 -72.85 -4.47
CA ILE A 65 1.72 -71.61 -4.16
C ILE A 65 0.83 -71.82 -2.93
N SER A 66 0.08 -72.92 -2.88
CA SER A 66 -0.79 -73.31 -1.76
C SER A 66 0.01 -73.43 -0.45
N SER A 67 1.16 -74.10 -0.46
CA SER A 67 2.00 -74.25 0.73
C SER A 67 2.64 -72.94 1.18
N THR A 68 3.09 -72.10 0.24
CA THR A 68 3.75 -70.83 0.57
C THR A 68 2.76 -69.78 1.06
N LEU A 69 1.54 -69.75 0.50
CA LEU A 69 0.48 -68.83 0.92
C LEU A 69 -0.34 -69.36 2.11
N HIS A 70 -0.15 -70.62 2.50
CA HIS A 70 -0.98 -71.34 3.48
C HIS A 70 -2.48 -71.28 3.15
N LEU A 71 -2.82 -71.51 1.88
CA LEU A 71 -4.19 -71.53 1.37
C LEU A 71 -4.56 -72.89 0.79
N ASP A 72 -5.80 -73.30 1.00
CA ASP A 72 -6.34 -74.51 0.36
C ASP A 72 -6.44 -74.36 -1.15
N LYS A 73 -6.36 -75.51 -1.84
CA LYS A 73 -6.39 -75.61 -3.30
C LYS A 73 -7.61 -74.89 -3.91
N SER A 74 -8.75 -74.85 -3.20
CA SER A 74 -10.00 -74.19 -3.62
C SER A 74 -9.87 -72.68 -3.87
N HIS A 75 -8.94 -72.01 -3.21
CA HIS A 75 -8.73 -70.56 -3.29
C HIS A 75 -7.84 -70.13 -4.46
N ILE A 76 -7.23 -71.09 -5.17
CA ILE A 76 -6.27 -70.82 -6.25
C ILE A 76 -6.86 -71.38 -7.55
N LYS A 77 -6.83 -70.57 -8.61
CA LYS A 77 -7.20 -70.96 -9.97
C LYS A 77 -6.09 -70.54 -10.92
N TYR A 78 -5.96 -71.23 -12.06
CA TYR A 78 -5.01 -70.85 -13.10
C TYR A 78 -5.76 -70.51 -14.38
N ASN A 79 -5.54 -69.30 -14.89
CA ASN A 79 -6.03 -68.87 -16.19
C ASN A 79 -4.98 -69.18 -17.26
N TYR A 80 -5.27 -70.18 -18.09
CA TYR A 80 -4.40 -70.64 -19.17
C TYR A 80 -4.24 -69.64 -20.31
N LEU A 81 -5.23 -68.76 -20.54
CA LEU A 81 -5.16 -67.77 -21.61
C LEU A 81 -4.18 -66.64 -21.27
N SER A 82 -4.17 -66.20 -20.01
CA SER A 82 -3.31 -65.13 -19.52
C SER A 82 -2.06 -65.62 -18.78
N ASN A 83 -1.86 -66.93 -18.67
CA ASN A 83 -0.81 -67.57 -17.86
C ASN A 83 -0.71 -66.99 -16.43
N THR A 84 -1.86 -66.83 -15.77
CA THR A 84 -1.98 -66.07 -14.52
C THR A 84 -2.66 -66.89 -13.43
N PHE A 85 -2.10 -66.85 -12.21
CA PHE A 85 -2.71 -67.44 -11.03
C PHE A 85 -3.68 -66.45 -10.40
N ILE A 86 -4.91 -66.89 -10.21
CA ILE A 86 -5.98 -66.15 -9.54
C ILE A 86 -6.08 -66.72 -8.12
N VAL A 87 -5.91 -65.87 -7.12
CA VAL A 87 -6.02 -66.22 -5.71
C VAL A 87 -7.20 -65.44 -5.13
N SER A 88 -8.21 -66.12 -4.62
CA SER A 88 -9.44 -65.48 -4.10
C SER A 88 -9.81 -65.93 -2.70
N ASP A 89 -10.57 -65.08 -2.01
CA ASP A 89 -11.30 -65.42 -0.78
C ASP A 89 -10.38 -65.79 0.40
N PHE A 90 -9.37 -64.97 0.65
CA PHE A 90 -8.36 -65.16 1.71
C PHE A 90 -8.47 -64.13 2.83
N GLU A 91 -9.67 -63.95 3.38
CA GLU A 91 -9.98 -62.91 4.37
C GLU A 91 -9.20 -63.02 5.69
N LEU A 92 -8.85 -64.25 6.10
CA LEU A 92 -8.00 -64.50 7.28
C LEU A 92 -6.55 -63.99 7.09
N GLY A 93 -6.18 -63.73 5.84
CA GLY A 93 -4.95 -63.08 5.44
C GLY A 93 -3.82 -64.04 5.06
N ILE A 94 -2.95 -63.58 4.16
CA ILE A 94 -1.79 -64.33 3.66
C ILE A 94 -0.49 -63.58 3.91
N LYS A 95 0.62 -64.34 3.99
CA LYS A 95 1.98 -63.80 3.86
C LYS A 95 2.46 -64.04 2.44
N LEU A 96 2.59 -62.97 1.66
CA LEU A 96 3.00 -63.04 0.26
C LEU A 96 4.49 -62.79 0.13
N GLU A 97 5.25 -63.81 -0.28
CA GLU A 97 6.69 -63.69 -0.49
C GLU A 97 7.04 -63.10 -1.86
N SER A 98 8.05 -62.22 -1.90
CA SER A 98 8.54 -61.58 -3.13
C SER A 98 9.04 -62.58 -4.17
N ASN A 99 9.59 -63.72 -3.74
CA ASN A 99 10.06 -64.80 -4.60
C ASN A 99 8.96 -65.45 -5.46
N LEU A 100 7.70 -65.42 -5.00
CA LEU A 100 6.56 -65.87 -5.81
C LEU A 100 6.26 -64.87 -6.92
N LEU A 101 6.28 -63.58 -6.58
CA LEU A 101 5.94 -62.48 -7.49
C LEU A 101 6.89 -62.37 -8.68
N THR A 102 8.14 -62.81 -8.55
CA THR A 102 9.11 -62.82 -9.66
C THR A 102 8.92 -63.99 -10.62
N LYS A 103 8.24 -65.07 -10.18
CA LYS A 103 8.08 -66.30 -10.97
C LYS A 103 6.80 -66.31 -11.81
N PHE A 104 5.69 -65.85 -11.26
CA PHE A 104 4.37 -66.00 -11.88
C PHE A 104 3.62 -64.67 -11.99
N ASN A 105 2.67 -64.64 -12.91
CA ASN A 105 1.66 -63.58 -12.96
C ASN A 105 0.58 -63.89 -11.92
N PHE A 106 0.11 -62.88 -11.20
CA PHE A 106 -0.90 -63.06 -10.17
C PHE A 106 -2.04 -62.03 -10.25
N GLU A 107 -3.24 -62.50 -9.94
CA GLU A 107 -4.40 -61.67 -9.58
C GLU A 107 -4.92 -62.12 -8.21
N PHE A 108 -5.05 -61.18 -7.29
CA PHE A 108 -5.55 -61.42 -5.93
C PHE A 108 -6.89 -60.73 -5.75
N TYR A 109 -7.88 -61.45 -5.24
CA TYR A 109 -9.25 -60.97 -5.03
C TYR A 109 -9.71 -61.21 -3.59
N ASN A 110 -10.36 -60.21 -2.97
CA ASN A 110 -11.05 -60.33 -1.68
C ASN A 110 -10.17 -60.94 -0.56
N GLY A 111 -9.29 -60.14 0.05
CA GLY A 111 -8.46 -60.67 1.12
C GLY A 111 -7.46 -59.69 1.73
N LEU A 112 -6.62 -60.21 2.61
CA LEU A 112 -5.75 -59.42 3.47
C LEU A 112 -4.27 -59.83 3.32
N ILE A 113 -3.38 -58.87 3.10
CA ILE A 113 -1.92 -59.10 3.04
C ILE A 113 -1.32 -58.71 4.40
N LEU A 114 -0.77 -59.69 5.12
CA LEU A 114 -0.32 -59.55 6.51
C LEU A 114 1.11 -59.03 6.65
N ASN A 115 1.98 -59.33 5.69
CA ASN A 115 3.40 -59.00 5.72
C ASN A 115 3.72 -57.77 4.87
N GLN A 116 4.90 -57.19 5.10
CA GLN A 116 5.47 -56.21 4.19
C GLN A 116 5.75 -56.89 2.85
N LEU A 117 5.27 -56.28 1.77
CA LEU A 117 5.46 -56.79 0.41
C LEU A 117 6.45 -55.88 -0.33
N SER A 118 7.59 -56.44 -0.72
CA SER A 118 8.64 -55.71 -1.42
C SER A 118 9.00 -56.36 -2.76
N ILE A 119 8.97 -55.58 -3.84
CA ILE A 119 9.47 -55.97 -5.15
C ILE A 119 10.76 -55.17 -5.38
N THR A 120 11.89 -55.77 -5.03
CA THR A 120 13.19 -55.10 -5.04
C THR A 120 14.30 -56.02 -5.52
N ASN A 121 15.40 -55.41 -5.94
CA ASN A 121 16.58 -56.10 -6.45
C ASN A 121 17.71 -56.27 -5.39
N GLY A 122 17.39 -56.13 -4.10
CA GLY A 122 18.41 -56.12 -3.05
C GLY A 122 19.52 -55.06 -3.25
N LEU A 123 20.77 -55.40 -2.91
CA LEU A 123 21.95 -54.50 -2.93
C LEU A 123 22.68 -54.46 -4.30
N SER A 124 22.12 -55.07 -5.35
CA SER A 124 22.73 -55.13 -6.68
C SER A 124 22.75 -53.75 -7.38
N LEU A 125 23.90 -53.39 -7.98
CA LEU A 125 24.07 -52.16 -8.78
C LEU A 125 23.41 -52.24 -10.18
N LYS A 126 23.08 -53.44 -10.68
CA LYS A 126 22.42 -53.61 -11.98
C LYS A 126 20.92 -53.74 -11.77
N ARG A 127 20.10 -52.83 -12.31
CA ARG A 127 18.63 -52.92 -12.25
C ARG A 127 18.12 -54.18 -12.96
N GLU A 128 17.48 -55.07 -12.22
CA GLU A 128 16.80 -56.24 -12.77
C GLU A 128 15.42 -55.86 -13.34
N ASN A 129 14.96 -56.67 -14.30
CA ASN A 129 13.66 -56.48 -14.96
C ASN A 129 12.59 -57.35 -14.29
N TYR A 130 11.58 -56.74 -13.68
CA TYR A 130 10.35 -57.39 -13.23
C TYR A 130 9.37 -57.53 -14.40
N ASN A 131 9.20 -58.77 -14.87
CA ASN A 131 8.48 -59.10 -16.11
C ASN A 131 7.15 -59.85 -15.86
N LYS A 132 6.53 -59.65 -14.69
CA LYS A 132 5.29 -60.34 -14.30
C LYS A 132 4.16 -59.33 -14.12
N SER A 133 2.94 -59.72 -14.49
CA SER A 133 1.76 -58.91 -14.21
C SER A 133 1.22 -59.19 -12.82
N LEU A 134 0.81 -58.14 -12.12
CA LEU A 134 0.33 -58.22 -10.75
C LEU A 134 -0.95 -57.38 -10.61
N LYS A 135 -2.03 -57.99 -10.12
CA LYS A 135 -3.28 -57.30 -9.84
C LYS A 135 -3.78 -57.64 -8.44
N PHE A 136 -4.27 -56.62 -7.73
CA PHE A 136 -5.02 -56.79 -6.49
C PHE A 136 -6.38 -56.09 -6.64
N SER A 137 -7.45 -56.77 -6.23
CA SER A 137 -8.81 -56.25 -6.24
C SER A 137 -9.52 -56.53 -4.92
N ASN A 138 -10.12 -55.52 -4.30
CA ASN A 138 -10.82 -55.64 -3.00
C ASN A 138 -9.92 -56.22 -1.89
N CYS A 139 -8.64 -55.84 -1.87
CA CYS A 139 -7.68 -56.31 -0.86
C CYS A 139 -7.30 -55.22 0.14
N LYS A 140 -6.75 -55.64 1.28
CA LYS A 140 -6.22 -54.77 2.33
C LYS A 140 -4.77 -55.12 2.66
N PHE A 141 -3.90 -54.13 2.68
CA PHE A 141 -2.49 -54.27 3.06
C PHE A 141 -2.28 -53.79 4.50
N ASN A 142 -1.91 -54.70 5.41
CA ASN A 142 -1.66 -54.38 6.82
C ASN A 142 -0.27 -53.80 7.09
N LYS A 143 0.67 -54.02 6.17
CA LYS A 143 2.06 -53.57 6.25
C LYS A 143 2.46 -52.84 4.96
N GLU A 144 3.66 -52.29 4.97
CA GLU A 144 4.16 -51.45 3.87
C GLU A 144 4.22 -52.22 2.55
N PHE A 145 3.93 -51.51 1.45
CA PHE A 145 4.15 -51.99 0.09
C PHE A 145 5.31 -51.20 -0.53
N CYS A 146 6.30 -51.90 -1.06
CA CYS A 146 7.51 -51.27 -1.59
C CYS A 146 7.89 -51.83 -2.97
N ILE A 147 8.18 -50.94 -3.91
CA ILE A 147 8.84 -51.26 -5.17
C ILE A 147 10.09 -50.39 -5.26
N ALA A 148 11.27 -50.99 -5.42
CA ALA A 148 12.49 -50.19 -5.49
C ALA A 148 13.59 -50.78 -6.36
N ARG A 149 14.30 -49.91 -7.08
CA ARG A 149 15.54 -50.21 -7.83
C ARG A 149 15.40 -51.32 -8.89
N ILE A 150 14.28 -51.34 -9.60
CA ILE A 150 13.96 -52.32 -10.66
C ILE A 150 13.41 -51.63 -11.90
N ASN A 151 13.39 -52.34 -13.03
CA ASN A 151 12.59 -51.95 -14.18
C ASN A 151 11.33 -52.83 -14.24
N ILE A 152 10.16 -52.25 -14.48
CA ILE A 152 8.89 -52.97 -14.62
C ILE A 152 8.51 -52.99 -16.10
N SER A 153 8.19 -54.16 -16.64
CA SER A 153 7.81 -54.32 -18.05
C SER A 153 6.36 -54.76 -18.27
N LYS A 154 5.62 -55.04 -17.19
CA LYS A 154 4.24 -55.51 -17.20
C LYS A 154 3.36 -54.70 -16.25
N GLN A 155 2.06 -54.88 -16.34
CA GLN A 155 1.07 -54.13 -15.57
C GLN A 155 1.07 -54.46 -14.08
N ILE A 156 0.95 -53.43 -13.24
CA ILE A 156 0.66 -53.52 -11.82
C ILE A 156 -0.62 -52.72 -11.54
N VAL A 157 -1.68 -53.40 -11.10
CA VAL A 157 -3.01 -52.82 -10.96
C VAL A 157 -3.54 -53.03 -9.54
N PHE A 158 -4.05 -51.95 -8.94
CA PHE A 158 -4.70 -51.94 -7.65
C PHE A 158 -6.12 -51.39 -7.80
N GLU A 159 -7.12 -52.21 -7.51
CA GLU A 159 -8.54 -51.85 -7.58
C GLU A 159 -9.21 -52.02 -6.21
N ASN A 160 -9.83 -50.96 -5.69
CA ASN A 160 -10.51 -50.96 -4.39
C ASN A 160 -9.62 -51.48 -3.25
N ILE A 161 -8.41 -50.91 -3.11
CA ILE A 161 -7.40 -51.35 -2.15
C ILE A 161 -7.32 -50.43 -0.95
N TYR A 162 -7.21 -51.00 0.26
CA TYR A 162 -6.93 -50.25 1.49
C TYR A 162 -5.49 -50.49 1.95
N PHE A 163 -4.64 -49.48 1.80
CA PHE A 163 -3.27 -49.48 2.35
C PHE A 163 -3.29 -48.86 3.75
N LEU A 164 -3.09 -49.68 4.78
CA LEU A 164 -3.03 -49.21 6.17
C LEU A 164 -1.69 -48.55 6.54
N GLU A 165 -0.63 -48.98 5.87
CA GLU A 165 0.74 -48.51 6.06
C GLU A 165 1.26 -47.82 4.79
N ASN A 166 2.51 -47.37 4.81
CA ASN A 166 3.10 -46.59 3.72
C ASN A 166 3.25 -47.41 2.42
N VAL A 167 3.16 -46.71 1.30
CA VAL A 167 3.45 -47.21 -0.05
C VAL A 167 4.67 -46.48 -0.59
N PHE A 168 5.70 -47.21 -0.99
CA PHE A 168 6.96 -46.65 -1.52
C PHE A 168 7.25 -47.18 -2.92
N ILE A 169 7.48 -46.29 -3.88
CA ILE A 169 7.94 -46.62 -5.23
C ILE A 169 9.15 -45.72 -5.54
N GLU A 170 10.37 -46.26 -5.47
CA GLU A 170 11.56 -45.43 -5.56
C GLU A 170 12.62 -45.99 -6.52
N TRP A 171 13.17 -45.14 -7.38
CA TRP A 171 14.19 -45.52 -8.36
C TRP A 171 13.73 -46.62 -9.34
N VAL A 172 12.46 -46.56 -9.76
CA VAL A 172 11.82 -47.55 -10.63
C VAL A 172 11.65 -46.99 -12.04
N ASN A 173 11.96 -47.81 -13.05
CA ASN A 173 11.62 -47.49 -14.44
C ASN A 173 10.44 -48.35 -14.90
N PHE A 174 9.35 -47.72 -15.29
CA PHE A 174 8.20 -48.37 -15.91
C PHE A 174 8.34 -48.27 -17.42
N ASN A 175 8.62 -49.39 -18.10
CA ASN A 175 8.80 -49.43 -19.55
C ASN A 175 7.50 -49.16 -20.31
N GLU A 176 7.56 -48.96 -21.64
CA GLU A 176 6.41 -48.64 -22.50
C GLU A 176 5.25 -49.64 -22.42
N ASN A 177 5.53 -50.92 -22.12
CA ASN A 177 4.51 -51.98 -22.00
C ASN A 177 4.01 -52.19 -20.56
N SER A 178 4.53 -51.44 -19.59
CA SER A 178 4.08 -51.49 -18.19
C SER A 178 2.98 -50.47 -17.96
N CYS A 179 2.18 -50.66 -16.92
CA CYS A 179 1.19 -49.67 -16.50
C CYS A 179 1.01 -49.79 -14.99
N LEU A 180 0.88 -48.66 -14.31
CA LEU A 180 0.64 -48.61 -12.87
C LEU A 180 -0.70 -47.91 -12.61
N ARG A 181 -1.68 -48.65 -12.10
CA ARG A 181 -3.03 -48.11 -11.86
C ARG A 181 -3.48 -48.29 -10.43
N PHE A 182 -4.07 -47.23 -9.88
CA PHE A 182 -4.77 -47.20 -8.61
C PHE A 182 -6.19 -46.70 -8.86
N PHE A 183 -7.17 -47.58 -8.74
CA PHE A 183 -8.58 -47.27 -8.89
C PHE A 183 -9.31 -47.51 -7.57
N LYS A 184 -10.01 -46.49 -7.03
CA LYS A 184 -10.74 -46.58 -5.75
C LYS A 184 -9.88 -46.98 -4.55
N CYS A 185 -8.60 -46.61 -4.57
CA CYS A 185 -7.66 -46.96 -3.52
C CYS A 185 -7.67 -45.95 -2.35
N ASN A 186 -7.46 -46.43 -1.12
CA ASN A 186 -7.37 -45.64 0.09
C ASN A 186 -5.99 -45.78 0.74
N PHE A 187 -5.22 -44.69 0.76
CA PHE A 187 -3.92 -44.62 1.42
C PHE A 187 -4.06 -43.93 2.78
N LYS A 188 -4.01 -44.72 3.87
CA LYS A 188 -4.16 -44.21 5.24
C LYS A 188 -2.94 -43.45 5.75
N LYS A 189 -1.75 -43.74 5.20
CA LYS A 189 -0.49 -43.04 5.47
C LYS A 189 0.10 -42.47 4.18
N GLN A 190 1.42 -42.50 4.00
CA GLN A 190 2.12 -41.89 2.88
C GLN A 190 2.14 -42.81 1.67
N CYS A 191 1.82 -42.27 0.50
CA CYS A 191 2.06 -42.87 -0.81
C CYS A 191 3.18 -42.06 -1.49
N ASN A 192 4.38 -42.64 -1.57
CA ASN A 192 5.61 -41.92 -1.89
C ASN A 192 6.33 -42.52 -3.11
N PHE A 193 6.47 -41.70 -4.15
CA PHE A 193 7.04 -42.04 -5.44
C PHE A 193 8.20 -41.08 -5.71
N LYS A 194 9.45 -41.58 -5.67
CA LYS A 194 10.64 -40.74 -5.90
C LYS A 194 11.58 -41.27 -6.96
N TYR A 195 12.13 -40.37 -7.78
CA TYR A 195 13.18 -40.69 -8.75
C TYR A 195 12.78 -41.79 -9.76
N ASN A 196 11.50 -41.86 -10.13
CA ASN A 196 10.98 -42.84 -11.07
C ASN A 196 10.90 -42.29 -12.49
N ILE A 197 10.94 -43.18 -13.47
CA ILE A 197 10.73 -42.85 -14.89
C ILE A 197 9.58 -43.70 -15.41
N PHE A 198 8.54 -43.05 -15.91
CA PHE A 198 7.35 -43.68 -16.46
C PHE A 198 7.29 -43.48 -17.96
N TYR A 199 7.55 -44.55 -18.73
CA TYR A 199 7.43 -44.57 -20.18
C TYR A 199 6.00 -44.85 -20.66
N ASN A 200 5.09 -45.21 -19.74
CA ASN A 200 3.66 -45.36 -20.00
C ASN A 200 2.82 -44.59 -18.96
N GLU A 201 1.50 -44.59 -19.13
CA GLU A 201 0.54 -43.87 -18.28
C GLU A 201 0.50 -44.39 -16.83
N ILE A 202 0.15 -43.48 -15.91
CA ILE A 202 -0.14 -43.77 -14.51
C ILE A 202 -1.50 -43.20 -14.13
N ASP A 203 -2.29 -44.03 -13.47
CA ASP A 203 -3.66 -43.69 -13.14
C ASP A 203 -3.87 -43.69 -11.62
N PHE A 204 -4.27 -42.55 -11.07
CA PHE A 204 -4.83 -42.37 -9.73
C PHE A 204 -6.28 -41.90 -9.89
N LEU A 205 -7.21 -42.86 -9.91
CA LEU A 205 -8.62 -42.63 -10.21
C LEU A 205 -9.47 -42.97 -8.99
N ASP A 206 -10.36 -42.05 -8.59
CA ASP A 206 -11.24 -42.19 -7.41
C ASP A 206 -10.47 -42.50 -6.11
N ILE A 207 -9.25 -41.98 -5.93
CA ILE A 207 -8.43 -42.32 -4.75
C ILE A 207 -8.71 -41.40 -3.56
N TYR A 208 -8.51 -41.94 -2.36
CA TYR A 208 -8.33 -41.14 -1.15
C TYR A 208 -6.89 -41.31 -0.67
N ALA A 209 -6.14 -40.21 -0.52
CA ALA A 209 -4.80 -40.23 0.04
C ALA A 209 -4.65 -39.25 1.20
N LYS A 210 -4.15 -39.74 2.34
CA LYS A 210 -3.72 -38.85 3.42
C LYS A 210 -2.51 -38.02 2.99
N GLU A 211 -1.56 -38.61 2.29
CA GLU A 211 -0.38 -37.91 1.79
C GLU A 211 0.11 -38.60 0.51
N LEU A 212 0.14 -37.87 -0.60
CA LEU A 212 0.64 -38.31 -1.90
C LEU A 212 1.89 -37.49 -2.26
N ILE A 213 3.04 -38.15 -2.29
CA ILE A 213 4.33 -37.54 -2.56
C ILE A 213 4.83 -38.13 -3.88
N LEU A 214 4.87 -37.32 -4.93
CA LEU A 214 5.53 -37.63 -6.19
C LEU A 214 6.69 -36.64 -6.33
N GLU A 215 7.94 -37.03 -6.08
CA GLU A 215 9.09 -36.11 -6.15
C GLU A 215 10.11 -36.55 -7.21
N GLN A 216 10.58 -35.60 -8.03
CA GLN A 216 11.66 -35.82 -8.99
C GLN A 216 11.43 -37.01 -9.93
N ASN A 217 10.18 -37.23 -10.36
CA ASN A 217 9.82 -38.24 -11.35
C ASN A 217 9.77 -37.65 -12.76
N ILE A 218 9.94 -38.52 -13.76
CA ILE A 218 9.77 -38.18 -15.17
C ILE A 218 8.59 -38.98 -15.73
N PHE A 219 7.56 -38.29 -16.19
CA PHE A 219 6.38 -38.87 -16.84
C PHE A 219 6.49 -38.63 -18.34
N ASN A 220 6.86 -39.65 -19.13
CA ASN A 220 6.93 -39.54 -20.59
C ASN A 220 5.55 -39.69 -21.27
N LYS A 221 4.54 -40.14 -20.52
CA LYS A 221 3.15 -40.32 -20.93
C LYS A 221 2.20 -39.72 -19.88
N PHE A 222 0.90 -39.96 -20.01
CA PHE A 222 -0.12 -39.32 -19.20
C PHE A 222 -0.01 -39.64 -17.70
N LEU A 223 -0.23 -38.62 -16.86
CA LEU A 223 -0.55 -38.80 -15.44
C LEU A 223 -2.01 -38.40 -15.22
N TYR A 224 -2.80 -39.31 -14.65
CA TYR A 224 -4.16 -39.02 -14.23
C TYR A 224 -4.26 -39.02 -12.70
N ILE A 225 -4.74 -37.91 -12.15
CA ILE A 225 -5.24 -37.76 -10.79
C ILE A 225 -6.66 -37.18 -10.93
N GLN A 226 -7.66 -38.04 -10.87
CA GLN A 226 -9.05 -37.66 -11.16
C GLN A 226 -10.02 -38.15 -10.09
N ASN A 227 -11.08 -37.38 -9.83
CA ASN A 227 -12.12 -37.69 -8.85
C ASN A 227 -11.56 -38.05 -7.46
N SER A 228 -10.43 -37.45 -7.10
CA SER A 228 -9.60 -37.91 -5.99
C SER A 228 -9.61 -36.91 -4.84
N THR A 229 -9.53 -37.39 -3.60
CA THR A 229 -9.39 -36.57 -2.40
C THR A 229 -8.01 -36.78 -1.79
N ILE A 230 -7.16 -35.75 -1.82
CA ILE A 230 -5.76 -35.84 -1.40
C ILE A 230 -5.51 -34.75 -0.35
N ASN A 231 -5.27 -35.15 0.90
CA ASN A 231 -5.09 -34.17 1.98
C ASN A 231 -3.75 -33.42 1.86
N ASN A 232 -2.62 -34.12 1.67
CA ASN A 232 -1.32 -33.52 1.41
C ASN A 232 -0.79 -33.99 0.06
N ILE A 233 -0.31 -33.07 -0.77
CA ILE A 233 0.31 -33.41 -2.06
C ILE A 233 1.67 -32.74 -2.20
N ASN A 234 2.65 -33.48 -2.71
CA ASN A 234 3.93 -32.93 -3.12
C ASN A 234 4.29 -33.42 -4.53
N LEU A 235 4.41 -32.51 -5.49
CA LEU A 235 4.81 -32.75 -6.87
C LEU A 235 6.17 -32.11 -7.23
N TRP A 236 6.99 -31.82 -6.21
CA TRP A 236 8.22 -31.06 -6.38
C TRP A 236 9.16 -31.64 -7.43
N LYS A 237 9.61 -30.79 -8.36
CA LYS A 237 10.61 -31.11 -9.39
C LYS A 237 10.25 -32.28 -10.30
N ASN A 238 8.97 -32.57 -10.50
CA ASN A 238 8.57 -33.52 -11.53
C ASN A 238 8.69 -32.91 -12.93
N LYS A 239 8.94 -33.79 -13.91
CA LYS A 239 8.94 -33.46 -15.32
C LYS A 239 7.85 -34.23 -16.05
N PHE A 240 6.89 -33.52 -16.63
CA PHE A 240 5.78 -34.07 -17.40
C PHE A 240 6.02 -33.80 -18.89
N LYS A 241 6.41 -34.83 -19.64
CA LYS A 241 6.65 -34.70 -21.09
C LYS A 241 5.38 -34.86 -21.95
N ASN A 242 4.27 -35.20 -21.31
CA ASN A 242 2.98 -35.40 -21.94
C ASN A 242 1.89 -34.88 -20.99
N ARG A 243 0.64 -34.85 -21.46
CA ARG A 243 -0.46 -34.23 -20.72
C ARG A 243 -0.63 -34.81 -19.33
N CYS A 244 -0.97 -33.95 -18.38
CA CYS A 244 -1.31 -34.36 -17.01
C CYS A 244 -2.68 -33.82 -16.61
N TYR A 245 -3.38 -34.61 -15.81
CA TYR A 245 -4.76 -34.33 -15.40
C TYR A 245 -4.86 -34.39 -13.88
N PHE A 246 -5.18 -33.28 -13.26
CA PHE A 246 -5.50 -33.09 -11.85
C PHE A 246 -6.96 -32.59 -11.75
N MET A 247 -7.90 -33.37 -12.26
CA MET A 247 -9.27 -32.94 -12.53
C MET A 247 -10.26 -33.43 -11.50
N ASP A 248 -11.33 -32.66 -11.27
CA ASP A 248 -12.47 -33.01 -10.42
C ASP A 248 -12.03 -33.52 -9.03
N SER A 249 -10.91 -32.97 -8.52
CA SER A 249 -10.22 -33.48 -7.34
C SER A 249 -10.17 -32.44 -6.23
N VAL A 250 -10.15 -32.92 -4.99
CA VAL A 250 -10.07 -32.10 -3.79
C VAL A 250 -8.67 -32.22 -3.19
N PHE A 251 -7.96 -31.11 -3.16
CA PHE A 251 -6.63 -30.98 -2.55
C PHE A 251 -6.73 -30.23 -1.22
N GLY A 252 -6.26 -30.87 -0.16
CA GLY A 252 -6.34 -30.35 1.20
C GLY A 252 -7.62 -30.71 1.93
N ASN A 253 -7.70 -30.23 3.17
CA ASN A 253 -8.80 -30.50 4.08
C ASN A 253 -9.20 -29.21 4.79
N LYS A 254 -10.49 -28.86 4.72
CA LYS A 254 -11.07 -27.68 5.37
C LYS A 254 -10.81 -27.60 6.87
N ASN A 255 -10.65 -28.74 7.54
CA ASN A 255 -10.54 -28.83 8.99
C ASN A 255 -9.08 -28.88 9.50
N ASN A 256 -8.08 -28.83 8.61
CA ASN A 256 -6.67 -28.93 9.00
C ASN A 256 -5.83 -27.83 8.34
N GLU A 257 -5.34 -26.88 9.14
CA GLU A 257 -4.58 -25.74 8.64
C GLU A 257 -3.12 -26.04 8.30
N ASN A 258 -2.55 -27.17 8.75
CA ASN A 258 -1.14 -27.54 8.56
C ASN A 258 -0.86 -28.34 7.27
N ILE A 259 -1.72 -28.19 6.27
CA ILE A 259 -1.63 -28.94 5.01
C ILE A 259 -0.70 -28.21 4.02
N LYS A 260 0.18 -28.99 3.38
CA LYS A 260 1.08 -28.51 2.33
C LYS A 260 0.62 -29.06 0.98
N LEU A 261 0.35 -28.16 0.03
CA LEU A 261 0.00 -28.50 -1.34
C LEU A 261 1.11 -27.97 -2.25
N ASN A 262 2.14 -28.78 -2.46
CA ASN A 262 3.36 -28.35 -3.14
C ASN A 262 3.37 -28.84 -4.60
N PHE A 263 3.37 -27.92 -5.55
CA PHE A 263 3.53 -28.15 -6.98
C PHE A 263 4.84 -27.54 -7.52
N SER A 264 5.65 -26.91 -6.66
CA SER A 264 6.77 -26.07 -7.06
C SER A 264 7.84 -26.77 -7.90
N ASN A 265 8.50 -25.99 -8.77
CA ASN A 265 9.56 -26.45 -9.68
C ASN A 265 9.13 -27.59 -10.62
N ALA A 266 7.84 -27.84 -10.80
CA ALA A 266 7.37 -28.80 -11.79
C ALA A 266 7.47 -28.22 -13.21
N HIS A 267 7.89 -29.05 -14.16
CA HIS A 267 8.00 -28.68 -15.57
C HIS A 267 6.99 -29.49 -16.39
N PHE A 268 6.05 -28.78 -17.01
CA PHE A 268 5.00 -29.32 -17.87
C PHE A 268 5.32 -28.98 -19.34
N GLU A 269 5.85 -29.95 -20.09
CA GLU A 269 6.23 -29.78 -21.51
C GLU A 269 5.02 -29.89 -22.47
N ASP A 270 3.86 -30.34 -21.96
CA ASP A 270 2.58 -30.54 -22.68
C ASP A 270 1.44 -30.09 -21.74
N ASN A 271 0.17 -30.24 -22.16
CA ASN A 271 -0.98 -29.65 -21.49
C ASN A 271 -1.18 -30.15 -20.04
N ALA A 272 -1.35 -29.22 -19.11
CA ALA A 272 -1.65 -29.48 -17.72
C ALA A 272 -3.08 -29.04 -17.37
N TYR A 273 -3.93 -29.95 -16.90
CA TYR A 273 -5.33 -29.67 -16.58
C TYR A 273 -5.59 -29.80 -15.08
N PHE A 274 -6.06 -28.74 -14.44
CA PHE A 274 -6.47 -28.68 -13.02
C PHE A 274 -7.99 -28.53 -12.87
N ASN A 275 -8.75 -28.83 -13.92
CA ASN A 275 -10.15 -28.42 -14.04
C ASN A 275 -11.04 -28.90 -12.90
N ASN A 276 -11.96 -28.03 -12.46
CA ASN A 276 -12.96 -28.28 -11.41
C ASN A 276 -12.37 -28.74 -10.07
N SER A 277 -11.08 -28.54 -9.84
CA SER A 277 -10.43 -28.96 -8.60
C SER A 277 -10.52 -27.89 -7.51
N GLU A 278 -10.57 -28.34 -6.26
CA GLU A 278 -10.71 -27.49 -5.08
C GLU A 278 -9.44 -27.53 -4.21
N PHE A 279 -8.89 -26.36 -3.88
CA PHE A 279 -7.69 -26.23 -3.05
C PHE A 279 -8.01 -25.58 -1.70
N TYR A 280 -8.15 -26.40 -0.65
CA TYR A 280 -8.50 -25.93 0.70
C TYR A 280 -7.33 -25.29 1.47
N SER A 281 -6.10 -25.44 0.98
CA SER A 281 -4.87 -24.91 1.59
C SER A 281 -4.04 -24.13 0.58
N TYR A 282 -2.93 -23.51 1.03
CA TYR A 282 -2.05 -22.74 0.16
C TYR A 282 -1.45 -23.67 -0.91
N ALA A 283 -1.81 -23.44 -2.17
CA ALA A 283 -1.30 -24.18 -3.32
C ALA A 283 -0.05 -23.49 -3.87
N ASP A 284 1.08 -24.18 -3.82
CA ASP A 284 2.38 -23.63 -4.18
C ASP A 284 2.83 -24.08 -5.58
N PHE A 285 2.64 -23.20 -6.56
CA PHE A 285 3.09 -23.35 -7.96
C PHE A 285 4.38 -22.54 -8.23
N HIS A 286 5.15 -22.21 -7.19
CA HIS A 286 6.41 -21.47 -7.32
C HIS A 286 7.35 -22.11 -8.34
N GLU A 287 7.92 -21.30 -9.24
CA GLU A 287 8.88 -21.76 -10.26
C GLU A 287 8.36 -22.93 -11.13
N CYS A 288 7.03 -23.06 -11.31
CA CYS A 288 6.48 -23.98 -12.30
C CYS A 288 6.69 -23.44 -13.72
N GLU A 289 7.00 -24.33 -14.65
CA GLU A 289 7.15 -24.03 -16.07
C GLU A 289 6.05 -24.76 -16.86
N PHE A 290 5.27 -24.01 -17.63
CA PHE A 290 4.23 -24.52 -18.52
C PHE A 290 4.58 -24.16 -19.96
N ASP A 291 4.98 -25.16 -20.76
CA ASP A 291 5.37 -24.97 -22.16
C ASP A 291 4.17 -24.94 -23.13
N ASP A 292 3.04 -25.52 -22.74
CA ASP A 292 1.79 -25.58 -23.51
C ASP A 292 0.59 -25.16 -22.62
N ILE A 293 -0.63 -25.65 -22.91
CA ILE A 293 -1.87 -25.26 -22.21
C ILE A 293 -1.78 -25.54 -20.70
N ALA A 294 -1.98 -24.51 -19.87
CA ALA A 294 -2.19 -24.62 -18.43
C ALA A 294 -3.64 -24.27 -18.09
N CYS A 295 -4.47 -25.28 -17.83
CA CYS A 295 -5.91 -25.12 -17.70
C CYS A 295 -6.37 -25.21 -16.24
N PHE A 296 -6.85 -24.10 -15.69
CA PHE A 296 -7.41 -23.97 -14.34
C PHE A 296 -8.93 -23.72 -14.37
N TYR A 297 -9.62 -24.22 -15.40
CA TYR A 297 -11.06 -23.99 -15.59
C TYR A 297 -11.86 -24.47 -14.36
N GLY A 298 -12.68 -23.60 -13.78
CA GLY A 298 -13.54 -23.96 -12.65
C GLY A 298 -12.80 -24.26 -11.34
N VAL A 299 -11.51 -23.92 -11.22
CA VAL A 299 -10.72 -24.14 -10.01
C VAL A 299 -11.18 -23.22 -8.88
N LYS A 300 -11.25 -23.74 -7.65
CA LYS A 300 -11.54 -22.93 -6.46
C LYS A 300 -10.35 -22.86 -5.52
N PHE A 301 -9.87 -21.64 -5.25
CA PHE A 301 -8.82 -21.39 -4.26
C PHE A 301 -9.41 -20.84 -2.98
N TYR A 302 -9.40 -21.63 -1.90
CA TYR A 302 -9.88 -21.18 -0.58
C TYR A 302 -8.83 -20.35 0.18
N LYS A 303 -7.56 -20.40 -0.25
CA LYS A 303 -6.45 -19.60 0.25
C LYS A 303 -5.60 -19.11 -0.94
N ALA A 304 -4.87 -18.01 -0.77
CA ALA A 304 -4.09 -17.40 -1.85
C ALA A 304 -3.07 -18.40 -2.45
N PRO A 305 -3.15 -18.71 -3.76
CA PRO A 305 -2.16 -19.57 -4.41
C PRO A 305 -0.85 -18.80 -4.66
N ASN A 306 0.26 -19.53 -4.67
CA ASN A 306 1.57 -18.98 -4.97
C ASN A 306 1.99 -19.34 -6.40
N PHE A 307 1.95 -18.37 -7.31
CA PHE A 307 2.45 -18.45 -8.68
C PHE A 307 3.75 -17.64 -8.86
N SER A 308 4.48 -17.36 -7.78
CA SER A 308 5.71 -16.56 -7.85
C SER A 308 6.74 -17.23 -8.76
N ALA A 309 7.35 -16.45 -9.64
CA ALA A 309 8.32 -16.93 -10.64
C ALA A 309 7.79 -18.08 -11.53
N CYS A 310 6.47 -18.24 -11.66
CA CYS A 310 5.88 -19.18 -12.60
C CYS A 310 6.06 -18.66 -14.04
N TYR A 311 6.43 -19.56 -14.95
CA TYR A 311 6.65 -19.27 -16.35
C TYR A 311 5.57 -19.94 -17.21
N PHE A 312 4.80 -19.11 -17.92
CA PHE A 312 3.88 -19.54 -18.97
C PHE A 312 4.49 -19.18 -20.31
N LYS A 313 4.89 -20.18 -21.10
CA LYS A 313 5.52 -19.97 -22.41
C LYS A 313 4.56 -19.29 -23.40
N GLU A 314 3.29 -19.68 -23.39
CA GLU A 314 2.21 -19.06 -24.15
C GLU A 314 1.09 -18.57 -23.21
N PRO A 315 1.14 -17.30 -22.74
CA PRO A 315 0.15 -16.77 -21.79
C PRO A 315 -1.31 -16.84 -22.27
N LYS A 316 -1.57 -16.78 -23.58
CA LYS A 316 -2.93 -16.90 -24.14
C LYS A 316 -3.51 -18.32 -24.02
N ALA A 317 -2.67 -19.33 -23.85
CA ALA A 317 -3.09 -20.72 -23.69
C ALA A 317 -3.49 -21.07 -22.25
N VAL A 318 -3.23 -20.18 -21.28
CA VAL A 318 -3.61 -20.41 -19.87
C VAL A 318 -5.11 -20.23 -19.71
N ASN A 319 -5.85 -21.22 -19.24
CA ASN A 319 -7.30 -21.06 -19.03
C ASN A 319 -7.60 -20.74 -17.57
N LEU A 320 -8.05 -19.51 -17.29
CA LEU A 320 -8.45 -19.04 -15.96
C LEU A 320 -9.96 -18.76 -15.86
N ILE A 321 -10.78 -19.29 -16.79
CA ILE A 321 -12.22 -19.08 -16.81
C ILE A 321 -12.85 -19.78 -15.59
N ASN A 322 -13.77 -19.08 -14.91
CA ASN A 322 -14.48 -19.57 -13.72
C ASN A 322 -13.55 -19.97 -12.56
N VAL A 323 -12.37 -19.37 -12.45
CA VAL A 323 -11.54 -19.51 -11.25
C VAL A 323 -12.21 -18.73 -10.11
N ASP A 324 -12.67 -19.44 -9.07
CA ASP A 324 -13.31 -18.84 -7.91
C ASP A 324 -12.24 -18.30 -6.94
N ILE A 325 -12.28 -16.98 -6.75
CA ILE A 325 -11.43 -16.22 -5.84
C ILE A 325 -12.24 -15.44 -4.78
N ASP A 326 -13.52 -15.76 -4.55
CA ASP A 326 -14.39 -14.99 -3.65
C ASP A 326 -13.86 -14.89 -2.22
N LYS A 327 -13.01 -15.84 -1.82
CA LYS A 327 -12.35 -15.88 -0.51
C LYS A 327 -11.00 -15.17 -0.44
N LEU A 328 -10.49 -14.68 -1.57
CA LEU A 328 -9.22 -13.96 -1.66
C LEU A 328 -9.47 -12.45 -1.44
N ASP A 329 -9.56 -12.05 -0.17
CA ASP A 329 -9.66 -10.65 0.23
C ASP A 329 -8.35 -10.11 0.83
N PHE A 330 -8.33 -8.84 1.21
CA PHE A 330 -7.16 -8.23 1.86
C PHE A 330 -6.76 -8.97 3.16
N LYS A 331 -7.72 -9.51 3.90
CA LYS A 331 -7.45 -10.27 5.12
C LYS A 331 -6.75 -11.60 4.80
N SER A 332 -7.11 -12.25 3.71
CA SER A 332 -6.46 -13.47 3.22
C SER A 332 -4.99 -13.23 2.84
N VAL A 333 -4.68 -12.06 2.27
CA VAL A 333 -3.30 -11.66 1.92
C VAL A 333 -2.46 -11.47 3.17
N GLU A 334 -3.01 -10.79 4.20
CA GLU A 334 -2.36 -10.69 5.51
C GLU A 334 -2.13 -12.07 6.14
N LYS A 335 -3.18 -12.91 6.16
CA LYS A 335 -3.12 -14.26 6.73
C LYS A 335 -2.09 -15.13 6.02
N TYR A 336 -1.97 -15.05 4.70
CA TYR A 336 -0.93 -15.77 3.96
C TYR A 336 0.48 -15.41 4.43
N ILE A 337 0.77 -14.12 4.61
CA ILE A 337 2.10 -13.67 5.06
C ILE A 337 2.36 -14.13 6.50
N GLU A 338 1.34 -14.09 7.37
CA GLU A 338 1.44 -14.50 8.77
C GLU A 338 1.58 -16.01 8.96
N ASP A 339 0.87 -16.81 8.17
CA ASP A 339 0.88 -18.26 8.26
C ASP A 339 2.18 -18.86 7.69
N ASN A 340 2.70 -18.30 6.58
CA ASN A 340 3.75 -18.96 5.81
C ASN A 340 5.19 -18.48 6.12
N TYR A 341 5.39 -17.32 6.77
CA TYR A 341 6.76 -16.80 6.98
C TYR A 341 7.63 -17.68 7.89
N LYS A 342 7.04 -18.53 8.73
CA LYS A 342 7.74 -19.46 9.62
C LYS A 342 7.99 -20.81 8.95
N ASP A 343 8.51 -20.79 7.74
CA ASP A 343 8.86 -22.00 6.99
C ASP A 343 10.05 -22.75 7.61
N GLU A 344 10.43 -23.88 7.01
CA GLU A 344 11.56 -24.69 7.50
C GLU A 344 12.88 -23.93 7.43
N SER A 345 13.09 -23.09 6.42
CA SER A 345 14.29 -22.25 6.30
C SER A 345 14.37 -21.26 7.46
N TYR A 346 13.27 -20.57 7.80
CA TYR A 346 13.19 -19.68 8.96
C TYR A 346 13.47 -20.43 10.26
N LYS A 347 12.86 -21.60 10.45
CA LYS A 347 13.06 -22.43 11.66
C LYS A 347 14.52 -22.86 11.80
N ASN A 348 15.18 -23.19 10.71
CA ASN A 348 16.59 -23.57 10.71
C ASN A 348 17.51 -22.37 10.98
N GLU A 349 17.23 -21.21 10.37
CA GLU A 349 18.03 -20.00 10.53
C GLU A 349 17.87 -19.37 11.92
N THR A 350 16.71 -19.52 12.55
CA THR A 350 16.46 -19.05 13.93
C THR A 350 16.89 -20.05 15.00
N LYS A 351 17.27 -21.28 14.62
CA LYS A 351 17.63 -22.33 15.58
C LYS A 351 18.91 -21.96 16.33
N GLY A 352 18.80 -21.85 17.66
CA GLY A 352 19.94 -21.54 18.52
C GLY A 352 20.29 -20.05 18.64
N ILE A 353 19.56 -19.16 17.95
CA ILE A 353 19.67 -17.71 18.16
C ILE A 353 18.91 -17.33 19.41
N GLN A 354 19.56 -16.65 20.34
CA GLN A 354 18.94 -16.11 21.57
C GLN A 354 18.68 -14.60 21.50
N ASP A 355 19.33 -13.88 20.57
CA ASP A 355 19.09 -12.45 20.39
C ASP A 355 17.72 -12.20 19.73
N GLU A 356 16.74 -11.78 20.54
CA GLU A 356 15.38 -11.43 20.10
C GLU A 356 15.39 -10.42 18.93
N LYS A 357 16.39 -9.53 18.85
CA LYS A 357 16.48 -8.54 17.78
C LYS A 357 16.94 -9.14 16.46
N GLU A 358 17.80 -10.14 16.52
CA GLU A 358 18.24 -10.91 15.35
C GLU A 358 17.10 -11.76 14.82
N ILE A 359 16.36 -12.44 15.71
CA ILE A 359 15.13 -13.17 15.37
C ILE A 359 14.12 -12.25 14.69
N PHE A 360 13.89 -11.04 15.22
CA PHE A 360 12.97 -10.07 14.61
C PHE A 360 13.42 -9.62 13.21
N LYS A 361 14.73 -9.45 13.00
CA LYS A 361 15.26 -9.10 11.67
C LYS A 361 15.01 -10.22 10.66
N ILE A 362 15.34 -11.45 11.04
CA ILE A 362 15.11 -12.65 10.22
C ILE A 362 13.60 -12.76 9.93
N GLN A 363 12.74 -12.65 10.95
CA GLN A 363 11.28 -12.64 10.79
C GLN A 363 10.81 -11.64 9.72
N ASN A 364 11.29 -10.40 9.74
CA ASN A 364 10.89 -9.41 8.73
C ASN A 364 11.42 -9.72 7.34
N GLU A 365 12.60 -10.33 7.21
CA GLU A 365 13.14 -10.77 5.92
C GLU A 365 12.28 -11.87 5.30
N TYR A 366 11.85 -12.85 6.09
CA TYR A 366 10.94 -13.89 5.63
C TYR A 366 9.55 -13.33 5.31
N ARG A 367 8.95 -12.51 6.19
CA ARG A 367 7.66 -11.84 5.89
C ARG A 367 7.74 -11.04 4.58
N LEU A 368 8.86 -10.34 4.35
CA LEU A 368 9.08 -9.59 3.12
C LEU A 368 9.17 -10.50 1.89
N ARG A 369 9.83 -11.66 2.00
CA ARG A 369 9.87 -12.66 0.93
C ARG A 369 8.46 -13.13 0.56
N TYR A 370 7.64 -13.52 1.53
CA TYR A 370 6.28 -13.98 1.27
C TYR A 370 5.38 -12.86 0.69
N ALA A 371 5.53 -11.61 1.16
CA ALA A 371 4.83 -10.46 0.56
C ALA A 371 5.23 -10.25 -0.92
N LYS A 372 6.52 -10.40 -1.24
CA LYS A 372 7.02 -10.32 -2.63
C LYS A 372 6.49 -11.47 -3.49
N ASN A 373 6.47 -12.69 -2.97
CA ASN A 373 5.95 -13.86 -3.68
C ASN A 373 4.47 -13.69 -4.03
N LEU A 374 3.64 -13.21 -3.10
CA LEU A 374 2.23 -12.89 -3.39
C LEU A 374 2.08 -11.83 -4.46
N LYS A 375 2.80 -10.71 -4.31
CA LYS A 375 2.75 -9.62 -5.29
C LYS A 375 3.12 -10.14 -6.68
N ASP A 376 4.17 -10.96 -6.78
CA ASP A 376 4.59 -11.55 -8.04
C ASP A 376 3.57 -12.55 -8.60
N SER A 377 2.98 -13.38 -7.74
CA SER A 377 1.90 -14.32 -8.11
C SER A 377 0.72 -13.58 -8.74
N PHE A 378 0.24 -12.54 -8.07
CA PHE A 378 -0.90 -11.75 -8.55
C PHE A 378 -0.55 -10.99 -9.83
N ARG A 379 0.69 -10.51 -9.96
CA ARG A 379 1.20 -9.89 -11.19
C ARG A 379 1.17 -10.87 -12.36
N VAL A 380 1.70 -12.08 -12.19
CA VAL A 380 1.73 -13.12 -13.22
C VAL A 380 0.31 -13.44 -13.72
N ILE A 381 -0.62 -13.70 -12.81
CA ILE A 381 -2.02 -14.02 -13.17
C ILE A 381 -2.71 -12.83 -13.85
N LYS A 382 -2.52 -11.61 -13.33
CA LYS A 382 -3.04 -10.39 -13.95
C LYS A 382 -2.49 -10.21 -15.37
N ASP A 383 -1.19 -10.39 -15.57
CA ASP A 383 -0.55 -10.22 -16.89
C ASP A 383 -1.12 -11.23 -17.90
N VAL A 384 -1.32 -12.49 -17.47
CA VAL A 384 -2.01 -13.52 -18.27
C VAL A 384 -3.43 -13.06 -18.67
N LEU A 385 -4.25 -12.63 -17.71
CA LEU A 385 -5.62 -12.18 -18.00
C LEU A 385 -5.67 -10.96 -18.93
N ILE A 386 -4.73 -10.03 -18.80
CA ILE A 386 -4.59 -8.88 -19.71
C ILE A 386 -4.30 -9.36 -21.13
N THR A 387 -3.37 -10.31 -21.32
CA THR A 387 -3.04 -10.84 -22.65
C THR A 387 -4.21 -11.58 -23.34
N GLN A 388 -5.19 -12.03 -22.55
CA GLN A 388 -6.41 -12.70 -23.00
C GLN A 388 -7.58 -11.73 -23.24
N ASN A 389 -7.36 -10.42 -23.08
CA ASN A 389 -8.39 -9.40 -23.08
C ASN A 389 -9.46 -9.60 -21.99
N ASN A 390 -9.15 -10.34 -20.93
CA ASN A 390 -10.03 -10.49 -19.78
C ASN A 390 -9.77 -9.37 -18.74
N THR A 391 -10.20 -8.17 -19.07
CA THR A 391 -9.87 -6.95 -18.30
C THR A 391 -10.59 -6.85 -16.97
N LEU A 392 -11.77 -7.46 -16.80
CA LEU A 392 -12.57 -7.37 -15.58
C LEU A 392 -11.93 -8.20 -14.46
N GLU A 393 -11.69 -9.48 -14.70
CA GLU A 393 -11.02 -10.38 -13.76
C GLU A 393 -9.59 -9.89 -13.46
N ALA A 394 -8.87 -9.38 -14.46
CA ALA A 394 -7.53 -8.82 -14.25
C ALA A 394 -7.51 -7.69 -13.20
N GLN A 395 -8.60 -6.91 -13.05
CA GLN A 395 -8.66 -5.85 -12.04
C GLN A 395 -8.71 -6.39 -10.62
N GLU A 396 -9.38 -7.51 -10.39
CA GLU A 396 -9.47 -8.13 -9.07
C GLU A 396 -8.10 -8.60 -8.60
N TRP A 397 -7.34 -9.26 -9.49
CA TRP A 397 -5.96 -9.65 -9.24
C TRP A 397 -5.03 -8.45 -9.07
N HIS A 398 -5.20 -7.40 -9.87
CA HIS A 398 -4.41 -6.17 -9.72
C HIS A 398 -4.66 -5.44 -8.38
N LYS A 399 -5.88 -5.48 -7.87
CA LYS A 399 -6.22 -4.95 -6.55
C LYS A 399 -5.46 -5.72 -5.45
N LEU A 400 -5.39 -7.05 -5.55
CA LEU A 400 -4.61 -7.89 -4.64
C LEU A 400 -3.09 -7.64 -4.77
N GLU A 401 -2.59 -7.47 -6.00
CA GLU A 401 -1.19 -7.11 -6.29
C GLU A 401 -0.77 -5.81 -5.58
N LEU A 402 -1.58 -4.74 -5.73
CA LEU A 402 -1.28 -3.44 -5.12
C LEU A 402 -1.35 -3.47 -3.60
N TYR A 403 -2.25 -4.26 -3.04
CA TYR A 403 -2.30 -4.47 -1.59
C TYR A 403 -1.11 -5.29 -1.07
N ALA A 404 -0.68 -6.32 -1.80
CA ALA A 404 0.56 -7.03 -1.49
C ALA A 404 1.79 -6.10 -1.55
N LYS A 405 1.81 -5.14 -2.48
CA LYS A 405 2.84 -4.08 -2.54
C LYS A 405 2.76 -3.13 -1.34
N GLU A 406 1.57 -2.76 -0.88
CA GLU A 406 1.40 -1.97 0.35
C GLU A 406 2.03 -2.71 1.55
N LYS A 407 1.74 -4.01 1.72
CA LYS A 407 2.33 -4.85 2.78
C LYS A 407 3.84 -5.02 2.66
N GLU A 408 4.35 -5.17 1.44
CA GLU A 408 5.79 -5.19 1.18
C GLU A 408 6.47 -3.92 1.71
N LEU A 409 5.90 -2.74 1.43
CA LEU A 409 6.43 -1.45 1.89
C LEU A 409 6.32 -1.28 3.42
N GLU A 410 5.18 -1.67 4.02
CA GLU A 410 5.01 -1.66 5.48
C GLU A 410 6.13 -2.49 6.17
N ILE A 411 6.40 -3.69 5.66
CA ILE A 411 7.44 -4.57 6.23
C ILE A 411 8.84 -3.95 6.04
N GLN A 412 9.16 -3.40 4.86
CA GLN A 412 10.45 -2.72 4.60
C GLN A 412 10.69 -1.55 5.55
N LEU A 413 9.67 -0.72 5.77
CA LEU A 413 9.74 0.41 6.70
C LEU A 413 10.00 -0.05 8.15
N SER A 414 9.46 -1.20 8.55
CA SER A 414 9.71 -1.77 9.88
C SER A 414 11.16 -2.22 10.09
N LYS A 415 11.82 -2.71 9.02
CA LYS A 415 13.23 -3.16 9.03
C LYS A 415 14.20 -2.00 9.30
N ASN A 416 14.01 -0.88 8.61
CA ASN A 416 14.88 0.29 8.70
C ASN A 416 14.92 0.91 10.12
N LYS A 417 13.85 0.76 10.90
CA LYS A 417 13.78 1.26 12.29
C LYS A 417 14.82 0.60 13.22
N ASN A 418 15.11 -0.70 13.02
CA ASN A 418 15.99 -1.46 13.90
C ASN A 418 17.47 -1.44 13.49
N ASP A 419 17.77 -1.38 12.20
CA ASP A 419 19.16 -1.26 11.72
C ASP A 419 19.79 0.10 12.12
N ASN A 420 18.97 1.13 12.28
CA ASN A 420 19.40 2.44 12.77
C ASN A 420 19.75 2.46 14.26
N LEU A 421 19.23 1.52 15.06
CA LEU A 421 19.61 1.34 16.47
C LEU A 421 20.97 0.62 16.61
N LYS A 422 21.35 -0.24 15.66
CA LYS A 422 22.64 -0.99 15.68
C LYS A 422 23.89 -0.12 15.52
N LYS A 423 23.79 1.03 14.82
CA LYS A 423 24.93 1.95 14.64
C LYS A 423 25.28 2.76 15.89
N GLU A 424 24.44 2.73 16.93
CA GLU A 424 24.63 3.51 18.16
C GLU A 424 25.43 2.80 19.26
N SER A 425 25.41 1.46 19.32
CA SER A 425 26.10 0.71 20.39
C SER A 425 27.60 0.52 20.17
N LYS A 426 28.12 0.73 18.96
CA LYS A 426 29.54 0.49 18.64
C LYS A 426 30.48 1.69 18.83
N ASN A 427 30.01 2.85 19.28
CA ASN A 427 30.83 4.07 19.35
C ASN A 427 30.74 4.82 20.70
N GLN A 428 31.08 4.17 21.81
CA GLN A 428 31.27 4.85 23.11
C GLN A 428 32.56 4.38 23.81
N VAL A 429 33.62 5.20 23.73
CA VAL A 429 34.72 5.21 24.71
C VAL A 429 35.13 6.67 24.92
N TYR A 430 34.95 7.20 26.13
CA TYR A 430 35.72 8.37 26.62
C TYR A 430 35.72 8.44 28.16
N ASN A 431 36.88 8.82 28.74
CA ASN A 431 37.22 8.74 30.16
C ASN A 431 36.97 10.09 30.90
N PRO A 432 36.35 10.14 32.11
CA PRO A 432 35.78 11.38 32.68
C PRO A 432 36.68 12.19 33.64
N LYS A 433 38.00 11.99 33.72
CA LYS A 433 38.81 12.45 34.87
C LYS A 433 39.43 13.87 34.83
N ASP A 434 39.08 14.75 33.91
CA ASP A 434 39.90 15.96 33.66
C ASP A 434 39.49 17.30 34.32
N TYR A 435 38.53 17.40 35.24
CA TYR A 435 38.18 18.73 35.80
C TYR A 435 37.78 18.71 37.29
N GLU A 436 38.71 19.13 38.15
CA GLU A 436 38.48 19.39 39.57
C GLU A 436 38.02 20.84 39.89
N LYS A 437 37.28 20.87 41.02
CA LYS A 437 36.62 21.90 41.86
C LYS A 437 36.90 23.42 41.68
N PHE A 438 35.84 24.21 41.91
CA PHE A 438 35.92 25.65 42.26
C PHE A 438 34.88 26.07 43.34
N ASN A 439 35.18 27.14 44.07
CA ASN A 439 34.64 27.52 45.39
C ASN A 439 33.37 28.42 45.34
N TYR A 440 32.39 28.16 46.22
CA TYR A 440 30.99 28.63 46.14
C TYR A 440 30.66 29.94 46.89
N SER A 441 31.57 30.52 47.67
CA SER A 441 31.18 31.54 48.68
C SER A 441 30.78 32.92 48.14
N LYS A 442 31.18 33.30 46.91
CA LYS A 442 30.82 34.62 46.31
C LYS A 442 29.47 34.66 45.58
N ILE A 443 28.86 33.50 45.28
CA ILE A 443 27.60 33.43 44.53
C ILE A 443 26.37 33.58 45.45
N ILE A 444 26.52 33.20 46.72
CA ILE A 444 25.42 33.22 47.69
C ILE A 444 24.97 34.65 48.04
N SER A 445 25.87 35.64 48.07
CA SER A 445 25.49 37.03 48.37
C SER A 445 24.70 37.70 47.24
N LEU A 446 24.94 37.30 45.99
CA LEU A 446 24.23 37.82 44.81
C LEU A 446 22.79 37.27 44.72
N ILE A 447 22.58 36.02 45.15
CA ILE A 447 21.27 35.34 45.15
C ILE A 447 20.32 35.97 46.19
N ILE A 448 20.83 36.37 47.35
CA ILE A 448 20.03 36.98 48.43
C ILE A 448 19.52 38.38 48.03
N PHE A 449 20.30 39.14 47.27
CA PHE A 449 19.90 40.46 46.76
C PHE A 449 18.77 40.38 45.71
N LEU A 450 18.82 39.37 44.83
CA LEU A 450 17.81 39.10 43.79
C LEU A 450 16.48 38.58 44.38
N LEU A 451 16.51 37.77 45.44
CA LEU A 451 15.31 37.27 46.12
C LEU A 451 14.47 38.39 46.75
N LYS A 452 15.13 39.47 47.23
CA LYS A 452 14.48 40.60 47.90
C LYS A 452 13.72 41.52 46.92
N THR A 453 14.17 41.59 45.68
CA THR A 453 13.53 42.36 44.60
C THR A 453 12.35 41.62 43.97
N ILE A 454 12.39 40.28 43.94
CA ILE A 454 11.31 39.44 43.40
C ILE A 454 10.08 39.42 44.34
N GLY A 455 10.28 39.46 45.66
CA GLY A 455 9.19 39.46 46.64
C GLY A 455 8.29 40.70 46.62
N TYR A 456 8.82 41.84 46.15
CA TYR A 456 8.03 43.08 46.03
C TYR A 456 7.14 43.09 44.77
N LEU A 457 7.54 42.34 43.73
CA LEU A 457 6.80 42.20 42.48
C LEU A 457 5.64 41.21 42.59
N SER A 458 5.75 40.20 43.47
CA SER A 458 4.76 39.12 43.63
C SER A 458 3.47 39.55 44.34
N VAL A 459 3.50 40.61 45.16
CA VAL A 459 2.32 41.08 45.92
C VAL A 459 1.34 41.86 45.04
N ASN A 460 1.82 42.60 44.04
CA ASN A 460 0.96 43.36 43.11
C ASN A 460 0.32 42.50 42.01
N ILE A 461 0.86 41.30 41.76
CA ILE A 461 0.32 40.35 40.77
C ILE A 461 -0.79 39.48 41.40
N LEU A 462 -0.77 39.28 42.72
CA LEU A 462 -1.72 38.41 43.42
C LEU A 462 -3.17 38.94 43.40
N ILE A 463 -3.36 40.27 43.32
CA ILE A 463 -4.68 40.92 43.36
C ILE A 463 -5.43 40.82 42.00
N ILE A 464 -4.74 40.49 40.91
CA ILE A 464 -5.34 40.42 39.55
C ILE A 464 -5.61 38.96 39.11
N ILE A 465 -5.03 37.97 39.80
CA ILE A 465 -5.10 36.55 39.40
C ILE A 465 -6.34 35.81 39.93
N GLU A 466 -7.04 36.35 40.93
CA GLU A 466 -8.09 35.59 41.63
C GLU A 466 -9.41 35.43 40.85
N LEU A 467 -9.55 36.01 39.65
CA LEU A 467 -10.86 36.10 38.99
C LEU A 467 -11.09 35.31 37.69
N VAL A 468 -10.12 34.62 37.05
CA VAL A 468 -10.47 33.94 35.76
C VAL A 468 -9.87 32.55 35.41
N LEU A 469 -8.67 32.07 35.75
CA LEU A 469 -8.13 30.87 35.05
C LEU A 469 -7.18 29.98 35.86
N VAL A 470 -7.67 28.88 36.47
CA VAL A 470 -6.83 27.95 37.26
C VAL A 470 -6.41 26.66 36.52
N ALA A 471 -6.94 26.31 35.34
CA ALA A 471 -6.53 25.06 34.67
C ALA A 471 -5.46 25.20 33.55
N PRO A 472 -5.53 26.16 32.61
CA PRO A 472 -4.61 26.20 31.46
C PRO A 472 -3.26 26.88 31.74
N PHE A 473 -3.11 27.61 32.85
CA PHE A 473 -1.87 28.34 33.15
C PHE A 473 -0.77 27.46 33.75
N PHE A 474 -1.10 26.42 34.51
CA PHE A 474 -0.08 25.57 35.15
C PHE A 474 0.77 24.79 34.14
N THR A 475 0.21 24.37 33.01
CA THR A 475 0.96 23.69 31.93
C THR A 475 1.85 24.66 31.16
N ILE A 476 1.37 25.88 30.89
CA ILE A 476 2.14 26.94 30.23
C ILE A 476 3.26 27.44 31.15
N MET A 477 3.00 27.65 32.44
CA MET A 477 3.99 28.09 33.43
C MET A 477 5.09 27.04 33.62
N PHE A 478 4.74 25.74 33.66
CA PHE A 478 5.74 24.66 33.71
C PHE A 478 6.64 24.64 32.47
N TYR A 479 6.05 24.89 31.29
CA TYR A 479 6.79 24.98 30.03
C TYR A 479 7.62 26.26 29.92
N CYS A 480 7.12 27.39 30.41
CA CYS A 480 7.86 28.65 30.49
C CYS A 480 9.05 28.53 31.45
N VAL A 481 8.89 27.88 32.61
CA VAL A 481 10.00 27.57 33.52
C VAL A 481 11.00 26.62 32.85
N TYR A 482 10.53 25.63 32.10
CA TYR A 482 11.40 24.72 31.33
C TYR A 482 12.19 25.45 30.23
N VAL A 483 11.54 26.36 29.50
CA VAL A 483 12.16 27.20 28.47
C VAL A 483 13.14 28.19 29.09
N VAL A 484 12.81 28.80 30.23
CA VAL A 484 13.74 29.65 30.98
C VAL A 484 14.94 28.85 31.50
N PHE A 485 14.74 27.61 31.99
CA PHE A 485 15.84 26.71 32.37
C PHE A 485 16.70 26.28 31.17
N PHE A 486 16.09 26.11 30.00
CA PHE A 486 16.76 25.78 28.74
C PHE A 486 17.57 26.96 28.19
N ILE A 487 16.98 28.17 28.17
CA ILE A 487 17.65 29.42 27.84
C ILE A 487 18.77 29.70 28.85
N TYR A 488 18.54 29.51 30.15
CA TYR A 488 19.57 29.61 31.18
C TYR A 488 20.71 28.62 30.95
N LYS A 489 20.42 27.37 30.56
CA LYS A 489 21.44 26.38 30.16
C LYS A 489 22.22 26.80 28.92
N ILE A 490 21.55 27.38 27.92
CA ILE A 490 22.18 27.91 26.71
C ILE A 490 23.04 29.14 27.05
N LEU A 491 22.55 30.04 27.90
CA LEU A 491 23.23 31.27 28.30
C LEU A 491 24.45 30.96 29.17
N THR A 492 24.32 30.06 30.16
CA THR A 492 25.48 29.56 30.93
C THR A 492 26.46 28.77 30.06
N PHE A 493 26.00 28.09 29.00
CA PHE A 493 26.84 27.41 28.02
C PHE A 493 27.62 28.39 27.12
N ILE A 494 26.98 29.46 26.66
CA ILE A 494 27.62 30.55 25.91
C ILE A 494 28.61 31.29 26.81
N LEU A 495 28.21 31.66 28.02
CA LEU A 495 29.07 32.35 28.99
C LEU A 495 30.28 31.49 29.44
N LYS A 496 30.12 30.17 29.61
CA LYS A 496 31.25 29.25 29.86
C LYS A 496 32.27 29.22 28.71
N SER A 497 31.83 29.55 27.50
CA SER A 497 32.70 29.58 26.32
C SER A 497 33.57 30.84 26.26
N PHE A 498 33.27 31.87 27.06
CA PHE A 498 34.02 33.15 27.12
C PHE A 498 34.90 33.28 28.37
N TYR A 499 35.06 32.23 29.20
CA TYR A 499 36.06 32.23 30.29
C TYR A 499 37.49 32.29 29.72
N PRO A 500 38.47 32.87 30.44
CA PRO A 500 39.71 33.37 29.84
C PRO A 500 40.57 32.20 29.39
N LEU A 501 40.49 31.88 28.11
CA LEU A 501 41.25 30.84 27.44
C LEU A 501 41.71 31.40 26.09
N ASP A 502 42.98 31.16 25.76
CA ASP A 502 43.58 31.45 24.45
C ASP A 502 42.64 31.12 23.28
N ILE A 503 42.62 31.98 22.25
CA ILE A 503 41.80 31.84 21.04
C ILE A 503 41.94 30.43 20.41
N ASN A 504 43.13 29.84 20.46
CA ASN A 504 43.38 28.49 19.97
C ASN A 504 42.62 27.40 20.76
N LYS A 505 42.47 27.54 22.08
CA LYS A 505 41.68 26.61 22.91
C LYS A 505 40.17 26.81 22.73
N PHE A 506 39.72 28.05 22.48
CA PHE A 506 38.32 28.35 22.12
C PHE A 506 37.91 27.67 20.79
N ILE A 507 38.75 27.77 19.76
CA ILE A 507 38.52 27.13 18.46
C ILE A 507 38.47 25.61 18.62
N ILE A 508 39.38 25.01 19.40
CA ILE A 508 39.39 23.55 19.66
C ILE A 508 38.11 23.10 20.39
N PHE A 509 37.67 23.85 21.42
CA PHE A 509 36.45 23.56 22.17
C PHE A 509 35.21 23.55 21.26
N TRP A 510 35.03 24.59 20.44
CA TRP A 510 33.92 24.67 19.50
C TRP A 510 34.02 23.62 18.40
N ARG A 511 35.21 23.32 17.88
CA ARG A 511 35.42 22.25 16.89
C ARG A 511 34.99 20.89 17.42
N ILE A 512 35.34 20.56 18.68
CA ILE A 512 34.93 19.30 19.33
C ILE A 512 33.41 19.26 19.57
N LYS A 513 32.82 20.35 20.05
CA LYS A 513 31.37 20.45 20.31
C LYS A 513 30.54 20.44 19.03
N PHE A 514 30.94 21.17 17.98
CA PHE A 514 30.31 21.12 16.66
C PHE A 514 30.44 19.74 16.05
N ASN A 515 31.60 19.06 16.17
CA ASN A 515 31.72 17.68 15.73
C ASN A 515 30.80 16.73 16.52
N LYS A 516 30.56 16.98 17.81
CA LYS A 516 29.60 16.21 18.62
C LYS A 516 28.14 16.47 18.20
N ILE A 517 27.79 17.71 17.88
CA ILE A 517 26.46 18.09 17.36
C ILE A 517 26.26 17.53 15.94
N LYS A 518 27.24 17.70 15.04
CA LYS A 518 27.27 17.15 13.69
C LYS A 518 27.16 15.63 13.72
N ARG A 519 27.88 14.93 14.62
CA ARG A 519 27.72 13.48 14.82
C ARG A 519 26.32 13.13 15.32
N LYS A 520 25.75 13.86 16.29
CA LYS A 520 24.36 13.66 16.74
C LYS A 520 23.35 13.89 15.62
N LEU A 521 23.52 14.91 14.79
CA LEU A 521 22.67 15.22 13.63
C LEU A 521 22.81 14.14 12.55
N ILE A 522 24.02 13.69 12.22
CA ILE A 522 24.25 12.60 11.27
C ILE A 522 23.70 11.26 11.79
N VAL A 523 23.76 11.00 13.10
CA VAL A 523 23.11 9.83 13.72
C VAL A 523 21.58 9.96 13.70
N SER A 524 21.03 11.16 13.95
CA SER A 524 19.60 11.46 13.85
C SER A 524 19.06 11.38 12.41
N GLY A 525 19.83 11.85 11.42
CA GLY A 525 19.49 11.76 10.00
C GLY A 525 19.62 10.33 9.47
N ARG A 526 20.54 9.52 10.00
CA ARG A 526 20.58 8.07 9.70
C ARG A 526 19.35 7.34 10.26
N LYS A 527 18.78 7.80 11.37
CA LYS A 527 17.52 7.29 11.97
C LYS A 527 16.24 7.72 11.24
N MET A 528 16.32 8.63 10.28
CA MET A 528 15.15 9.16 9.58
C MET A 528 14.53 8.04 8.71
N LEU A 529 13.20 7.96 8.71
CA LEU A 529 12.48 7.06 7.80
C LEU A 529 12.91 7.36 6.36
N ASP A 530 12.98 6.33 5.53
CA ASP A 530 13.06 6.53 4.08
C ASP A 530 11.75 7.18 3.63
N PHE A 531 11.78 8.51 3.48
CA PHE A 531 10.57 9.31 3.23
C PHE A 531 9.89 8.89 1.94
N THR A 532 10.64 8.47 0.93
CA THR A 532 10.11 7.99 -0.33
C THR A 532 9.22 6.75 -0.10
N LEU A 533 9.76 5.73 0.59
CA LEU A 533 9.00 4.52 0.92
C LEU A 533 7.77 4.82 1.79
N TRP A 534 7.87 5.81 2.69
CA TRP A 534 6.74 6.25 3.50
C TRP A 534 5.66 6.93 2.66
N PHE A 535 6.03 7.86 1.76
CA PHE A 535 5.10 8.51 0.86
C PHE A 535 4.42 7.50 -0.08
N ASP A 536 5.16 6.55 -0.64
CA ASP A 536 4.61 5.50 -1.50
C ASP A 536 3.58 4.64 -0.75
N CYS A 537 3.87 4.28 0.50
CA CYS A 537 2.96 3.52 1.36
C CYS A 537 1.68 4.32 1.67
N VAL A 538 1.82 5.58 2.10
CA VAL A 538 0.68 6.47 2.38
C VAL A 538 -0.16 6.69 1.13
N LEU A 539 0.48 6.87 -0.03
CA LEU A 539 -0.20 7.07 -1.31
C LEU A 539 -1.04 5.84 -1.70
N LEU A 540 -0.47 4.64 -1.61
CA LEU A 540 -1.21 3.39 -1.86
C LEU A 540 -2.39 3.24 -0.89
N GLN A 541 -2.20 3.57 0.38
CA GLN A 541 -3.26 3.52 1.38
C GLN A 541 -4.40 4.51 1.07
N VAL A 542 -4.06 5.75 0.71
CA VAL A 542 -5.06 6.76 0.28
C VAL A 542 -5.82 6.25 -0.95
N TYR A 543 -5.14 5.66 -1.93
CA TYR A 543 -5.81 5.08 -3.10
C TYR A 543 -6.69 3.87 -2.75
N ARG A 544 -6.28 2.97 -1.86
CA ARG A 544 -7.15 1.87 -1.38
C ARG A 544 -8.43 2.43 -0.74
N ASN A 545 -8.26 3.44 0.09
CA ASN A 545 -9.32 4.01 0.88
C ASN A 545 -10.30 4.85 0.05
N THR A 546 -9.83 5.63 -0.92
CA THR A 546 -10.67 6.53 -1.74
C THR A 546 -11.16 5.88 -3.04
N SER A 547 -10.39 4.95 -3.59
CA SER A 547 -10.62 4.41 -4.95
C SER A 547 -10.56 2.89 -5.06
N ASN A 548 -10.25 2.19 -3.96
CA ASN A 548 -9.94 0.77 -3.97
C ASN A 548 -8.82 0.43 -4.98
N HIS A 549 -7.78 1.27 -5.00
CA HIS A 549 -6.70 1.23 -6.01
C HIS A 549 -7.16 1.44 -7.46
N HIS A 550 -8.02 2.43 -7.68
CA HIS A 550 -8.61 2.78 -8.98
C HIS A 550 -9.48 1.70 -9.61
N THR A 551 -10.07 0.80 -8.82
CA THR A 551 -10.98 -0.24 -9.32
C THR A 551 -12.45 0.11 -9.08
N ASN A 552 -12.76 0.90 -8.04
CA ASN A 552 -14.15 1.17 -7.65
C ASN A 552 -14.59 2.58 -8.03
N PHE A 553 -15.27 2.70 -9.18
CA PHE A 553 -15.81 3.96 -9.70
C PHE A 553 -16.70 4.69 -8.68
N LEU A 554 -17.66 3.98 -8.07
CA LEU A 554 -18.60 4.59 -7.12
C LEU A 554 -17.88 5.15 -5.89
N LYS A 555 -16.83 4.49 -5.41
CA LYS A 555 -16.02 4.96 -4.28
C LYS A 555 -15.32 6.27 -4.61
N ILE A 556 -14.72 6.35 -5.81
CA ILE A 556 -14.06 7.56 -6.31
C ILE A 556 -15.07 8.68 -6.48
N LEU A 557 -16.23 8.41 -7.10
CA LEU A 557 -17.27 9.40 -7.31
C LEU A 557 -17.78 9.98 -5.99
N ASN A 558 -18.09 9.13 -5.01
CA ASN A 558 -18.54 9.55 -3.69
C ASN A 558 -17.49 10.43 -2.98
N PHE A 559 -16.20 10.06 -3.08
CA PHE A 559 -15.12 10.88 -2.51
C PHE A 559 -14.98 12.23 -3.24
N THR A 560 -15.09 12.23 -4.57
CA THR A 560 -15.03 13.45 -5.39
C THR A 560 -16.16 14.42 -5.03
N ILE A 561 -17.39 13.92 -4.90
CA ILE A 561 -18.55 14.72 -4.51
C ILE A 561 -18.37 15.29 -3.11
N LEU A 562 -17.84 14.50 -2.17
CA LEU A 562 -17.52 15.00 -0.82
C LEU A 562 -16.52 16.17 -0.87
N MET A 563 -15.48 16.09 -1.70
CA MET A 563 -14.48 17.16 -1.84
C MET A 563 -15.05 18.43 -2.49
N ILE A 564 -15.90 18.29 -3.51
CA ILE A 564 -16.62 19.43 -4.13
C ILE A 564 -17.51 20.12 -3.09
N SER A 565 -18.32 19.34 -2.39
CA SER A 565 -19.26 19.85 -1.38
C SER A 565 -18.54 20.50 -0.20
N LEU A 566 -17.41 19.93 0.23
CA LEU A 566 -16.60 20.52 1.29
C LEU A 566 -15.98 21.86 0.87
N TYR A 567 -15.44 21.95 -0.35
CA TYR A 567 -14.88 23.21 -0.87
C TYR A 567 -15.94 24.32 -0.93
N ALA A 568 -17.12 24.00 -1.46
CA ALA A 568 -18.24 24.94 -1.54
C ALA A 568 -18.73 25.39 -0.15
N PHE A 569 -18.91 24.43 0.77
CA PHE A 569 -19.35 24.74 2.13
C PHE A 569 -18.34 25.63 2.87
N MET A 570 -17.05 25.30 2.80
CA MET A 570 -16.01 26.08 3.48
C MET A 570 -15.85 27.47 2.86
N GLY A 571 -15.95 27.58 1.53
CA GLY A 571 -15.97 28.89 0.86
C GLY A 571 -17.15 29.76 1.30
N PHE A 572 -18.35 29.18 1.43
CA PHE A 572 -19.51 29.87 1.99
C PHE A 572 -19.26 30.32 3.44
N VAL A 573 -18.75 29.44 4.30
CA VAL A 573 -18.42 29.77 5.70
C VAL A 573 -17.41 30.91 5.77
N PHE A 574 -16.33 30.87 4.98
CA PHE A 574 -15.34 31.95 4.94
C PHE A 574 -15.95 33.27 4.48
N SER A 575 -16.79 33.28 3.43
CA SER A 575 -17.44 34.50 2.93
C SER A 575 -18.27 35.25 3.98
N LYS A 576 -18.92 34.49 4.89
CA LYS A 576 -19.74 35.03 5.99
C LYS A 576 -18.93 35.39 7.22
N THR A 577 -17.88 34.63 7.52
CA THR A 577 -17.09 34.77 8.76
C THR A 577 -15.88 35.69 8.61
N ILE A 578 -15.45 36.05 7.39
CA ILE A 578 -14.25 36.87 7.16
C ILE A 578 -14.29 38.19 7.95
N ASN A 579 -15.46 38.83 8.06
CA ASN A 579 -15.62 40.08 8.81
C ASN A 579 -15.34 39.90 10.31
N PHE A 580 -15.76 38.76 10.86
CA PHE A 580 -15.51 38.38 12.25
C PHE A 580 -14.04 38.02 12.45
N ILE A 581 -13.44 37.25 11.52
CA ILE A 581 -12.03 36.86 11.59
C ILE A 581 -11.12 38.09 11.52
N SER A 582 -11.41 39.06 10.65
CA SER A 582 -10.66 40.31 10.52
C SER A 582 -10.78 41.25 11.74
N SER A 583 -11.68 40.97 12.69
CA SER A 583 -11.78 41.75 13.94
C SER A 583 -10.75 41.33 15.00
N PHE A 584 -10.16 40.14 14.86
CA PHE A 584 -9.15 39.63 15.79
C PHE A 584 -7.78 40.22 15.48
N ASN A 585 -7.02 40.51 16.54
CA ASN A 585 -5.63 40.92 16.40
C ASN A 585 -4.77 39.77 15.82
N SER A 586 -3.69 40.12 15.13
CA SER A 586 -2.76 39.15 14.52
C SER A 586 -2.23 38.14 15.54
N VAL A 587 -1.94 38.59 16.76
CA VAL A 587 -1.47 37.73 17.88
C VAL A 587 -2.51 36.67 18.25
N SER A 588 -3.81 37.03 18.34
CA SER A 588 -4.87 36.07 18.67
C SER A 588 -5.06 35.02 17.57
N ILE A 589 -4.93 35.40 16.30
CA ILE A 589 -5.04 34.45 15.18
C ILE A 589 -3.83 33.50 15.14
N ILE A 590 -2.64 34.00 15.45
CA ILE A 590 -1.44 33.17 15.59
C ILE A 590 -1.63 32.13 16.71
N ILE A 591 -2.15 32.53 17.88
CA ILE A 591 -2.43 31.62 19.00
C ILE A 591 -3.49 30.57 18.60
N ALA A 592 -4.57 30.98 17.93
CA ALA A 592 -5.60 30.05 17.45
C ALA A 592 -5.02 29.01 16.46
N ASN A 593 -4.12 29.42 15.57
CA ASN A 593 -3.41 28.50 14.67
C ASN A 593 -2.58 27.45 15.43
N TYR A 594 -1.91 27.81 16.52
CA TYR A 594 -1.21 26.85 17.38
C TYR A 594 -2.18 25.81 17.98
N PHE A 595 -3.35 26.23 18.44
CA PHE A 595 -4.36 25.31 18.96
C PHE A 595 -4.92 24.36 17.88
N ILE A 596 -5.18 24.87 16.67
CA ILE A 596 -5.65 24.04 15.55
C ILE A 596 -4.57 23.02 15.14
N LEU A 597 -3.31 23.46 15.02
CA LEU A 597 -2.20 22.56 14.70
C LEU A 597 -2.02 21.49 15.79
N PHE A 598 -2.11 21.89 17.06
CA PHE A 598 -2.04 20.96 18.18
C PHE A 598 -3.21 19.96 18.16
N ALA A 599 -4.43 20.42 17.90
CA ALA A 599 -5.60 19.56 17.76
C ALA A 599 -5.43 18.56 16.60
N LEU A 600 -4.88 18.99 15.46
CA LEU A 600 -4.56 18.10 14.34
C LEU A 600 -3.55 17.03 14.74
N ILE A 601 -2.46 17.42 15.43
CA ILE A 601 -1.46 16.49 15.95
C ILE A 601 -2.12 15.48 16.91
N MET A 602 -2.99 15.94 17.81
CA MET A 602 -3.70 15.10 18.77
C MET A 602 -4.70 14.13 18.12
N VAL A 603 -5.41 14.56 17.06
CA VAL A 603 -6.26 13.67 16.25
C VAL A 603 -5.41 12.57 15.60
N PHE A 604 -4.24 12.90 15.05
CA PHE A 604 -3.30 11.91 14.52
C PHE A 604 -2.76 10.94 15.60
N PHE A 605 -2.57 11.41 16.84
CA PHE A 605 -2.22 10.55 17.98
C PHE A 605 -3.34 9.55 18.34
N ASN A 606 -4.60 9.99 18.26
CA ASN A 606 -5.76 9.22 18.72
C ASN A 606 -6.37 8.29 17.65
N VAL A 607 -6.08 8.49 16.36
CA VAL A 607 -6.48 7.53 15.30
C VAL A 607 -5.70 6.23 15.48
N LYS A 608 -6.35 5.27 16.13
CA LYS A 608 -5.80 3.96 16.49
C LYS A 608 -5.93 2.98 15.32
N ARG A 609 -4.92 2.94 14.44
CA ARG A 609 -4.50 1.82 13.54
C ARG A 609 -3.73 2.38 12.34
N GLN A 610 -2.41 2.50 12.46
CA GLN A 610 -1.39 2.15 11.45
C GLN A 610 -0.02 2.76 11.83
N LEU A 611 1.02 1.97 11.61
CA LEU A 611 2.30 1.93 12.34
C LEU A 611 3.30 3.10 12.14
N TYR A 612 2.87 4.28 11.67
CA TYR A 612 3.80 5.38 11.31
C TYR A 612 3.46 6.74 11.93
N GLN A 613 2.78 6.72 13.08
CA GLN A 613 2.41 7.90 13.86
C GLN A 613 3.60 8.82 14.16
N GLN A 614 4.79 8.31 14.50
CA GLN A 614 5.90 9.19 14.93
C GLN A 614 6.53 10.02 13.81
N GLY A 615 6.61 9.51 12.57
CA GLY A 615 7.18 10.24 11.43
C GLY A 615 6.23 11.28 10.85
N SER A 616 4.94 10.94 10.77
CA SER A 616 3.88 11.87 10.36
C SER A 616 3.70 13.00 11.37
N ILE A 617 3.69 12.71 12.67
CA ILE A 617 3.63 13.72 13.74
C ILE A 617 4.86 14.64 13.69
N LEU A 618 6.06 14.10 13.44
CA LEU A 618 7.27 14.90 13.30
C LEU A 618 7.23 15.77 12.03
N PHE A 619 6.77 15.24 10.90
CA PHE A 619 6.66 15.98 9.63
C PHE A 619 5.60 17.07 9.71
N PHE A 620 4.37 16.76 10.14
CA PHE A 620 3.31 17.76 10.32
C PHE A 620 3.64 18.76 11.43
N GLY A 621 4.34 18.33 12.49
CA GLY A 621 4.85 19.22 13.53
C GLY A 621 5.92 20.18 13.00
N ILE A 622 6.94 19.69 12.28
CA ILE A 622 8.01 20.52 11.70
C ILE A 622 7.44 21.45 10.61
N PHE A 623 6.57 20.94 9.74
CA PHE A 623 5.96 21.71 8.66
C PHE A 623 4.97 22.75 9.21
N GLY A 624 4.19 22.40 10.23
CA GLY A 624 3.32 23.31 10.96
C GLY A 624 4.09 24.40 11.70
N ILE A 625 5.18 24.05 12.39
CA ILE A 625 6.08 25.02 13.05
C ILE A 625 6.77 25.92 12.00
N PHE A 626 7.16 25.38 10.85
CA PHE A 626 7.76 26.15 9.75
C PHE A 626 6.78 27.14 9.12
N ILE A 627 5.53 26.73 8.87
CA ILE A 627 4.46 27.62 8.40
C ILE A 627 4.19 28.72 9.45
N ILE A 628 4.16 28.38 10.74
CA ILE A 628 3.89 29.36 11.80
C ILE A 628 5.07 30.32 12.02
N LEU A 629 6.31 29.86 11.86
CA LEU A 629 7.51 30.71 11.86
C LEU A 629 7.50 31.70 10.69
N MET A 630 7.07 31.26 9.50
CA MET A 630 6.85 32.13 8.34
C MET A 630 5.70 33.13 8.58
N MET A 631 4.61 32.70 9.24
CA MET A 631 3.46 33.56 9.57
C MET A 631 3.75 34.63 10.62
N SER A 632 4.70 34.39 11.51
CA SER A 632 5.12 35.38 12.52
C SER A 632 5.99 36.51 11.92
N PHE A 633 6.44 36.37 10.66
CA PHE A 633 7.30 37.34 9.96
C PHE A 633 6.57 38.16 8.87
N LEU A 634 5.37 37.76 8.41
CA LEU A 634 4.65 38.36 7.28
C LEU A 634 3.35 39.05 7.71
N LEU A 635 3.44 40.35 7.99
CA LEU A 635 2.37 41.18 8.58
C LEU A 635 1.04 41.32 7.78
N PRO A 636 0.93 41.01 6.46
CA PRO A 636 -0.36 41.06 5.76
C PRO A 636 -1.02 39.71 5.40
N VAL A 637 -0.40 38.53 5.65
CA VAL A 637 -0.84 37.23 5.06
C VAL A 637 -1.43 36.23 6.08
N TYR A 638 -1.63 36.66 7.33
CA TYR A 638 -2.02 35.74 8.42
C TYR A 638 -3.48 35.23 8.34
N ILE A 639 -4.43 36.02 7.81
CA ILE A 639 -5.85 35.63 7.70
C ILE A 639 -6.08 34.55 6.63
N PRO A 640 -5.61 34.71 5.37
CA PRO A 640 -5.75 33.66 4.36
C PRO A 640 -5.10 32.34 4.79
N THR A 641 -3.97 32.43 5.49
CA THR A 641 -3.26 31.24 6.00
C THR A 641 -4.03 30.53 7.11
N PHE A 642 -4.64 31.29 8.03
CA PHE A 642 -5.55 30.73 9.04
C PHE A 642 -6.70 29.96 8.37
N CYS A 643 -7.34 30.58 7.38
CA CYS A 643 -8.43 29.94 6.63
C CYS A 643 -7.96 28.69 5.88
N PHE A 644 -6.78 28.72 5.27
CA PHE A 644 -6.16 27.55 4.64
C PHE A 644 -5.94 26.40 5.63
N LEU A 645 -5.41 26.67 6.82
CA LEU A 645 -5.21 25.64 7.86
C LEU A 645 -6.52 25.04 8.35
N VAL A 646 -7.55 25.87 8.56
CA VAL A 646 -8.90 25.42 8.90
C VAL A 646 -9.48 24.54 7.78
N TYR A 647 -9.30 24.93 6.51
CA TYR A 647 -9.74 24.13 5.37
C TYR A 647 -8.99 22.80 5.29
N PHE A 648 -7.67 22.79 5.42
CA PHE A 648 -6.86 21.57 5.45
C PHE A 648 -7.28 20.63 6.59
N ALA A 649 -7.53 21.18 7.78
CA ALA A 649 -8.05 20.43 8.93
C ALA A 649 -9.42 19.79 8.62
N SER A 650 -10.31 20.54 7.95
CA SER A 650 -11.61 20.04 7.54
C SER A 650 -11.49 18.88 6.54
N ILE A 651 -10.59 18.95 5.56
CA ILE A 651 -10.34 17.84 4.61
C ILE A 651 -9.93 16.57 5.34
N LEU A 652 -8.99 16.68 6.29
CA LEU A 652 -8.53 15.53 7.08
C LEU A 652 -9.67 14.94 7.93
N PHE A 653 -10.47 15.79 8.57
CA PHE A 653 -11.62 15.36 9.33
C PHE A 653 -12.64 14.62 8.46
N PHE A 654 -13.04 15.21 7.33
CA PHE A 654 -13.99 14.59 6.40
C PHE A 654 -13.43 13.35 5.70
N TYR A 655 -12.12 13.26 5.50
CA TYR A 655 -11.47 12.01 5.06
C TYR A 655 -11.63 10.91 6.11
N LEU A 656 -11.37 11.18 7.41
CA LEU A 656 -11.57 10.20 8.49
C LEU A 656 -13.04 9.78 8.59
N LEU A 657 -13.97 10.72 8.44
CA LEU A 657 -15.40 10.45 8.37
C LEU A 657 -15.76 9.54 7.19
N PHE A 658 -15.13 9.73 6.04
CA PHE A 658 -15.30 8.88 4.86
C PHE A 658 -14.79 7.44 5.06
N LEU A 659 -13.78 7.24 5.93
CA LEU A 659 -13.26 5.92 6.30
C LEU A 659 -14.12 5.18 7.34
N CYS A 660 -15.10 5.85 7.94
CA CYS A 660 -15.90 5.26 9.00
C CYS A 660 -16.65 4.01 8.49
N GLU A 661 -16.57 2.89 9.23
CA GLU A 661 -17.25 1.64 8.86
C GLU A 661 -18.75 1.63 9.27
N ILE A 662 -19.18 2.62 10.06
CA ILE A 662 -20.57 2.71 10.55
C ILE A 662 -21.50 3.11 9.38
N LYS A 663 -22.28 2.15 8.87
CA LYS A 663 -23.16 2.32 7.70
C LYS A 663 -24.09 3.54 7.79
N LEU A 664 -24.70 3.80 8.95
CA LEU A 664 -25.60 4.95 9.16
C LEU A 664 -24.86 6.28 8.96
N PHE A 665 -23.66 6.41 9.52
CA PHE A 665 -22.86 7.62 9.42
C PHE A 665 -22.40 7.87 7.98
N VAL A 666 -21.96 6.82 7.28
CA VAL A 666 -21.60 6.89 5.85
C VAL A 666 -22.80 7.32 5.00
N PHE A 667 -23.99 6.81 5.29
CA PHE A 667 -25.22 7.19 4.60
C PHE A 667 -25.54 8.68 4.81
N ILE A 668 -25.53 9.16 6.05
CA ILE A 668 -25.80 10.58 6.37
C ILE A 668 -24.77 11.49 5.68
N LEU A 669 -23.48 11.15 5.76
CA LEU A 669 -22.41 11.93 5.15
C LEU A 669 -22.60 12.05 3.63
N ARG A 670 -22.94 10.95 2.96
CA ARG A 670 -23.24 10.97 1.52
C ARG A 670 -24.48 11.81 1.23
N LEU A 671 -25.57 11.61 1.97
CA LEU A 671 -26.81 12.37 1.76
C LEU A 671 -26.56 13.88 1.85
N VAL A 672 -25.83 14.33 2.86
CA VAL A 672 -25.43 15.74 3.01
C VAL A 672 -24.53 16.19 1.85
N ALA A 673 -23.53 15.39 1.47
CA ALA A 673 -22.63 15.73 0.38
C ALA A 673 -23.36 15.86 -0.98
N TYR A 674 -24.27 14.94 -1.31
CA TYR A 674 -25.09 15.02 -2.53
C TYR A 674 -26.08 16.19 -2.48
N GLY A 675 -26.68 16.47 -1.32
CA GLY A 675 -27.53 17.66 -1.12
C GLY A 675 -26.76 18.95 -1.38
N CYS A 676 -25.57 19.09 -0.80
CA CYS A 676 -24.68 20.23 -1.07
C CYS A 676 -24.28 20.33 -2.56
N LEU A 677 -24.03 19.21 -3.23
CA LEU A 677 -23.71 19.20 -4.67
C LEU A 677 -24.86 19.78 -5.51
N ILE A 678 -26.11 19.41 -5.21
CA ILE A 678 -27.29 19.95 -5.89
C ILE A 678 -27.35 21.48 -5.72
N VAL A 679 -27.12 21.98 -4.50
CA VAL A 679 -27.06 23.43 -4.22
C VAL A 679 -25.94 24.09 -5.04
N VAL A 680 -24.76 23.47 -5.14
CA VAL A 680 -23.65 23.99 -5.95
C VAL A 680 -24.01 24.08 -7.42
N ILE A 681 -24.64 23.04 -7.98
CA ILE A 681 -25.06 23.01 -9.40
C ILE A 681 -26.05 24.15 -9.71
N ILE A 682 -27.00 24.40 -8.80
CA ILE A 682 -28.03 25.42 -8.99
C ILE A 682 -27.47 26.84 -8.81
N LEU A 683 -26.70 27.08 -7.76
CA LEU A 683 -26.29 28.45 -7.37
C LEU A 683 -24.97 28.89 -8.02
N LYS A 684 -23.94 28.03 -8.04
CA LYS A 684 -22.57 28.37 -8.47
C LYS A 684 -21.86 27.14 -9.08
N PRO A 685 -22.26 26.68 -10.28
CA PRO A 685 -21.70 25.48 -10.92
C PRO A 685 -20.19 25.59 -11.21
N GLN A 686 -19.66 26.81 -11.29
CA GLN A 686 -18.24 27.11 -11.47
C GLN A 686 -17.33 26.47 -10.39
N LEU A 687 -17.87 26.20 -9.18
CA LEU A 687 -17.12 25.56 -8.09
C LEU A 687 -16.75 24.10 -8.35
N ILE A 688 -17.36 23.45 -9.34
CA ILE A 688 -17.00 22.08 -9.76
C ILE A 688 -15.67 22.07 -10.51
N ASN A 689 -15.33 23.17 -11.19
CA ASN A 689 -14.09 23.26 -11.95
C ASN A 689 -12.91 23.51 -10.98
N PRO A 690 -11.89 22.64 -10.96
CA PRO A 690 -10.77 22.71 -10.02
C PRO A 690 -9.90 23.96 -10.16
N PHE A 691 -9.98 24.64 -11.30
CA PHE A 691 -9.08 25.74 -11.65
C PHE A 691 -9.72 27.12 -11.49
N VAL A 692 -11.04 27.22 -11.31
CA VAL A 692 -11.72 28.52 -11.23
C VAL A 692 -11.27 29.29 -9.99
N GLY A 693 -11.09 28.61 -8.85
CA GLY A 693 -10.58 29.26 -7.64
C GLY A 693 -9.16 29.81 -7.77
N ILE A 694 -8.35 29.29 -8.70
CA ILE A 694 -6.95 29.67 -8.91
C ILE A 694 -6.84 30.84 -9.90
N PHE A 695 -7.54 30.74 -11.05
CA PHE A 695 -7.39 31.69 -12.15
C PHE A 695 -8.52 32.71 -12.27
N SER A 696 -9.62 32.56 -11.53
CA SER A 696 -10.81 33.41 -11.62
C SER A 696 -11.55 33.50 -10.28
N SER A 697 -10.81 33.73 -9.21
CA SER A 697 -11.34 33.82 -7.83
C SER A 697 -12.33 34.96 -7.64
N ASP A 698 -12.16 36.05 -8.38
CA ASP A 698 -13.05 37.21 -8.48
C ASP A 698 -14.45 36.85 -8.99
N LYS A 699 -14.58 35.79 -9.80
CA LYS A 699 -15.87 35.36 -10.37
C LYS A 699 -16.69 34.45 -9.44
N LEU A 700 -16.06 33.86 -8.42
CA LEU A 700 -16.72 32.88 -7.55
C LEU A 700 -17.64 33.54 -6.51
N TYR A 701 -17.30 34.73 -6.06
CA TYR A 701 -18.04 35.46 -5.03
C TYR A 701 -18.22 36.92 -5.44
N GLU A 702 -19.39 37.48 -5.13
CA GLU A 702 -19.68 38.88 -5.42
C GLU A 702 -18.75 39.82 -4.65
N SER A 703 -18.18 40.81 -5.35
CA SER A 703 -17.36 41.84 -4.72
C SER A 703 -18.22 42.70 -3.78
N LYS A 704 -17.85 42.74 -2.50
CA LYS A 704 -18.48 43.66 -1.54
C LYS A 704 -18.14 45.10 -1.88
N PHE A 705 -16.98 45.34 -2.50
CA PHE A 705 -16.57 46.65 -3.00
C PHE A 705 -17.49 47.16 -4.10
N GLU A 706 -17.78 46.36 -5.13
CA GLU A 706 -18.70 46.76 -6.21
C GLU A 706 -20.10 47.06 -5.68
N LYS A 707 -20.61 46.23 -4.76
CA LYS A 707 -21.90 46.48 -4.11
C LYS A 707 -21.89 47.78 -3.31
N ARG A 708 -20.86 48.01 -2.50
CA ARG A 708 -20.71 49.26 -1.74
C ARG A 708 -20.58 50.48 -2.64
N LEU A 709 -19.85 50.35 -3.75
CA LEU A 709 -19.68 51.42 -4.74
C LEU A 709 -21.02 51.81 -5.38
N ASN A 710 -21.95 50.86 -5.52
CA ASN A 710 -23.30 51.13 -5.99
C ASN A 710 -24.21 51.80 -4.95
N ASP A 711 -23.95 51.58 -3.65
CA ASP A 711 -24.70 52.19 -2.54
C ASP A 711 -24.21 53.60 -2.17
N LEU A 712 -23.08 54.07 -2.74
CA LEU A 712 -22.55 55.40 -2.49
C LEU A 712 -23.37 56.48 -3.19
N ASN A 713 -23.42 57.68 -2.59
CA ASN A 713 -24.02 58.84 -3.25
C ASN A 713 -23.16 59.30 -4.45
N THR A 714 -23.83 59.94 -5.42
CA THR A 714 -23.23 60.40 -6.68
C THR A 714 -22.00 61.27 -6.46
N SER A 715 -22.06 62.15 -5.45
CA SER A 715 -20.94 63.02 -5.06
C SER A 715 -19.72 62.25 -4.54
N ALA A 716 -19.89 61.21 -3.71
CA ALA A 716 -18.75 60.40 -3.24
C ALA A 716 -18.10 59.59 -4.37
N ILE A 717 -18.89 59.08 -5.33
CA ILE A 717 -18.36 58.32 -6.48
C ILE A 717 -17.47 59.23 -7.35
N ILE A 718 -17.92 60.43 -7.64
CA ILE A 718 -17.15 61.36 -8.48
C ILE A 718 -15.92 61.87 -7.76
N ASN A 719 -16.03 62.18 -6.46
CA ASN A 719 -14.88 62.54 -5.64
C ASN A 719 -13.84 61.40 -5.58
N LEU A 720 -14.23 60.13 -5.56
CA LEU A 720 -13.29 59.00 -5.66
C LEU A 720 -12.61 58.91 -7.03
N ALA A 721 -13.36 59.13 -8.11
CA ALA A 721 -12.82 59.15 -9.46
C ALA A 721 -11.86 60.33 -9.69
N SER A 722 -12.17 61.52 -9.14
CA SER A 722 -11.33 62.71 -9.22
C SER A 722 -10.02 62.51 -8.45
N ILE A 723 -10.07 61.92 -7.25
CA ILE A 723 -8.88 61.54 -6.46
C ILE A 723 -7.96 60.61 -7.26
N LEU A 724 -8.52 59.65 -8.01
CA LEU A 724 -7.74 58.74 -8.85
C LEU A 724 -7.06 59.43 -10.04
N GLN A 725 -7.64 60.54 -10.51
CA GLN A 725 -7.15 61.41 -11.57
C GLN A 725 -6.30 62.59 -11.08
N ASN A 726 -5.97 62.63 -9.78
CA ASN A 726 -5.25 63.73 -9.12
C ASN A 726 -5.98 65.09 -9.16
N ASP A 727 -7.30 65.10 -9.33
CA ASP A 727 -8.14 66.30 -9.21
C ASP A 727 -8.81 66.35 -7.83
N PHE A 728 -8.44 67.37 -7.06
CA PHE A 728 -8.82 67.52 -5.65
C PHE A 728 -9.88 68.60 -5.41
N ASN A 729 -10.55 69.08 -6.47
CA ASN A 729 -11.71 69.96 -6.35
C ASN A 729 -12.97 69.17 -5.92
N LEU A 730 -13.00 68.72 -4.67
CA LEU A 730 -14.06 67.82 -4.17
C LEU A 730 -15.41 68.54 -4.03
N HIS A 731 -16.45 67.95 -4.61
CA HIS A 731 -17.81 68.47 -4.55
C HIS A 731 -18.50 68.04 -3.25
N LEU A 732 -18.98 69.03 -2.48
CA LEU A 732 -19.60 68.84 -1.16
C LEU A 732 -21.13 68.69 -1.21
N LYS A 733 -21.76 68.89 -2.37
CA LYS A 733 -23.21 68.75 -2.60
C LYS A 733 -23.46 67.91 -3.84
N ASP A 734 -24.61 67.23 -3.87
CA ASP A 734 -25.01 66.43 -5.02
C ASP A 734 -25.12 67.31 -6.27
N GLN A 735 -24.42 66.88 -7.31
CA GLN A 735 -24.49 67.47 -8.64
C GLN A 735 -25.49 66.68 -9.49
N ASN A 736 -26.10 67.35 -10.47
CA ASN A 736 -26.90 66.69 -11.51
C ASN A 736 -25.94 66.12 -12.57
N ILE A 737 -25.44 64.91 -12.35
CA ILE A 737 -24.55 64.20 -13.29
C ILE A 737 -25.36 63.19 -14.12
N SER A 738 -25.00 63.01 -15.39
CA SER A 738 -25.66 62.04 -16.25
C SER A 738 -25.36 60.59 -15.81
N PHE A 739 -26.30 59.68 -16.05
CA PHE A 739 -26.11 58.26 -15.72
C PHE A 739 -24.88 57.65 -16.43
N THR A 740 -24.57 58.12 -17.63
CA THR A 740 -23.38 57.75 -18.42
C THR A 740 -22.08 58.17 -17.75
N GLU A 741 -21.99 59.41 -17.27
CA GLU A 741 -20.80 59.91 -16.57
C GLU A 741 -20.60 59.18 -15.23
N LEU A 742 -21.67 58.93 -14.48
CA LEU A 742 -21.60 58.18 -13.23
C LEU A 742 -21.09 56.74 -13.43
N ASN A 743 -21.58 56.04 -14.46
CA ASN A 743 -21.12 54.69 -14.77
C ASN A 743 -19.66 54.67 -15.26
N SER A 744 -19.23 55.69 -16.00
CA SER A 744 -17.82 55.82 -16.41
C SER A 744 -16.90 56.03 -15.21
N ALA A 745 -17.32 56.83 -14.22
CA ALA A 745 -16.59 57.03 -12.97
C ALA A 745 -16.51 55.73 -12.15
N LYS A 746 -17.60 54.97 -12.04
CA LYS A 746 -17.60 53.65 -11.38
C LYS A 746 -16.64 52.68 -12.06
N ALA A 747 -16.65 52.61 -13.40
CA ALA A 747 -15.76 51.75 -14.16
C ALA A 747 -14.28 52.13 -13.96
N LEU A 748 -13.97 53.42 -13.94
CA LEU A 748 -12.63 53.94 -13.67
C LEU A 748 -12.14 53.58 -12.26
N ILE A 749 -13.02 53.65 -11.26
CA ILE A 749 -12.73 53.26 -9.88
C ILE A 749 -12.44 51.77 -9.75
N ILE A 750 -13.25 50.92 -10.39
CA ILE A 750 -13.05 49.47 -10.40
C ILE A 750 -11.72 49.10 -11.07
N ALA A 751 -11.42 49.71 -12.22
CA ALA A 751 -10.17 49.47 -12.95
C ALA A 751 -8.91 49.90 -12.20
N ASN A 752 -9.01 50.88 -11.29
CA ASN A 752 -7.88 51.43 -10.52
C ASN A 752 -7.97 51.13 -9.02
N LYS A 753 -8.63 50.02 -8.63
CA LYS A 753 -8.86 49.62 -7.23
C LYS A 753 -7.59 49.58 -6.36
N GLU A 754 -6.47 49.08 -6.89
CA GLU A 754 -5.19 49.01 -6.16
C GLU A 754 -4.59 50.39 -5.91
N LYS A 755 -4.60 51.26 -6.93
CA LYS A 755 -4.15 52.66 -6.80
C LYS A 755 -5.00 53.40 -5.76
N LEU A 756 -6.32 53.18 -5.78
CA LEU A 756 -7.25 53.76 -4.79
C LEU A 756 -6.92 53.29 -3.37
N LYS A 757 -6.69 51.98 -3.17
CA LYS A 757 -6.28 51.41 -1.89
C LYS A 757 -4.98 52.00 -1.39
N GLU A 758 -3.98 52.16 -2.26
CA GLU A 758 -2.70 52.76 -1.90
C GLU A 758 -2.88 54.21 -1.43
N ILE A 759 -3.66 55.01 -2.16
CA ILE A 759 -3.97 56.39 -1.78
C ILE A 759 -4.72 56.43 -0.44
N LEU A 760 -5.80 55.68 -0.30
CA LEU A 760 -6.63 55.67 0.91
C LEU A 760 -5.86 55.13 2.13
N SER A 761 -5.05 54.10 1.97
CA SER A 761 -4.24 53.53 3.07
C SER A 761 -3.15 54.48 3.56
N LYS A 762 -2.61 55.33 2.68
CA LYS A 762 -1.69 56.42 3.05
C LYS A 762 -2.41 57.54 3.80
N VAL A 763 -3.63 57.91 3.37
CA VAL A 763 -4.43 59.00 3.97
C VAL A 763 -4.99 58.63 5.35
N TYR A 764 -5.33 57.36 5.59
CA TYR A 764 -6.06 56.91 6.80
C TYR A 764 -5.23 56.04 7.78
N ASN A 765 -3.89 56.11 7.76
CA ASN A 765 -3.04 55.29 8.64
C ASN A 765 -3.01 55.81 10.10
N ASP A 766 -3.70 55.12 11.02
CA ASP A 766 -3.90 55.55 12.41
C ASP A 766 -2.64 55.71 13.28
N LYS A 767 -1.46 55.22 12.85
CA LYS A 767 -0.21 55.33 13.63
C LYS A 767 0.32 56.77 13.76
N TYR A 768 -0.19 57.71 12.96
CA TYR A 768 0.28 59.11 12.89
C TYR A 768 -0.84 60.14 13.13
N VAL A 769 -2.00 59.69 13.64
CA VAL A 769 -3.27 60.42 13.51
C VAL A 769 -3.69 61.23 14.74
N SER A 770 -3.03 61.13 15.91
CA SER A 770 -3.44 61.95 17.07
C SER A 770 -3.08 63.43 16.92
N ASP A 771 -1.88 63.71 16.41
CA ASP A 771 -1.33 65.07 16.41
C ASP A 771 -1.83 65.86 15.19
N TYR A 772 -1.95 65.18 14.03
CA TYR A 772 -2.56 65.74 12.82
C TYR A 772 -4.06 66.05 12.96
N LYS A 773 -4.83 65.22 13.70
CA LYS A 773 -6.27 65.46 13.94
C LYS A 773 -6.53 66.71 14.79
N LYS A 774 -5.67 67.00 15.77
CA LYS A 774 -5.81 68.21 16.59
C LYS A 774 -5.63 69.47 15.76
N VAL A 775 -4.59 69.49 14.94
CA VAL A 775 -4.24 70.63 14.07
C VAL A 775 -5.31 70.88 13.02
N LEU A 776 -5.87 69.82 12.43
CA LEU A 776 -6.91 69.97 11.41
C LEU A 776 -8.30 70.28 11.97
N ASN A 777 -8.66 69.78 13.16
CA ASN A 777 -9.91 70.19 13.83
C ASN A 777 -9.90 71.68 14.21
N GLU A 778 -8.74 72.24 14.55
CA GLU A 778 -8.60 73.69 14.79
C GLU A 778 -8.70 74.51 13.48
N LEU A 779 -8.21 73.98 12.35
CA LEU A 779 -8.34 74.60 11.03
C LEU A 779 -9.77 74.56 10.46
N GLU A 780 -10.57 73.52 10.77
CA GLU A 780 -11.95 73.37 10.28
C GLU A 780 -12.91 74.44 10.86
N ASN A 781 -12.60 74.98 12.04
CA ASN A 781 -13.45 75.93 12.75
C ASN A 781 -13.20 77.42 12.40
N ASN A 782 -12.11 77.77 11.69
CA ASN A 782 -11.78 79.17 11.37
C ASN A 782 -11.11 79.29 9.99
N THR A 783 -11.90 79.56 8.96
CA THR A 783 -11.50 79.40 7.56
C THR A 783 -10.76 80.60 6.93
N SER A 784 -10.36 81.63 7.69
CA SER A 784 -9.90 82.90 7.10
C SER A 784 -8.48 83.37 7.45
N ASN A 785 -7.64 82.62 8.17
CA ASN A 785 -6.21 82.95 8.29
C ASN A 785 -5.36 81.77 8.81
N VAL A 786 -4.91 80.91 7.89
CA VAL A 786 -4.12 79.69 8.19
C VAL A 786 -2.78 80.02 8.88
N LYS A 787 -2.15 81.15 8.53
CA LYS A 787 -0.87 81.61 9.08
C LYS A 787 -0.92 81.93 10.58
N ASN A 788 -1.92 82.70 11.01
CA ASN A 788 -2.06 83.12 12.41
C ASN A 788 -2.33 81.92 13.35
N ILE A 789 -3.02 80.89 12.86
CA ILE A 789 -3.35 79.68 13.63
C ILE A 789 -2.09 78.81 13.83
N ILE A 790 -1.27 78.64 12.79
CA ILE A 790 -0.01 77.88 12.89
C ILE A 790 0.95 78.60 13.85
N GLU A 791 1.02 79.94 13.82
CA GLU A 791 1.78 80.74 14.80
C GLU A 791 1.25 80.61 16.24
N GLU A 792 -0.08 80.55 16.45
CA GLU A 792 -0.67 80.42 17.78
C GLU A 792 -0.44 79.02 18.39
N ILE A 793 -0.47 77.97 17.57
CA ILE A 793 -0.18 76.57 17.97
C ILE A 793 1.30 76.40 18.34
N ASP A 794 2.21 76.95 17.54
CA ASP A 794 3.66 76.93 17.81
C ASP A 794 4.05 77.77 19.04
N ASN A 795 3.27 78.80 19.39
CA ASN A 795 3.50 79.61 20.58
C ASN A 795 2.89 79.01 21.86
N LYS A 796 1.82 78.19 21.77
CA LYS A 796 1.20 77.49 22.91
C LYS A 796 1.90 76.19 23.31
N ASN A 797 2.48 75.48 22.36
CA ASN A 797 3.26 74.26 22.61
C ASN A 797 4.74 74.59 22.40
N ASN A 798 5.57 74.56 23.45
CA ASN A 798 7.03 74.80 23.40
C ASN A 798 7.83 73.85 22.48
N ASN A 799 7.18 73.06 21.61
CA ASN A 799 7.77 72.19 20.61
C ASN A 799 7.23 72.57 19.22
N SER A 800 8.08 73.19 18.38
CA SER A 800 7.83 73.61 16.98
C SER A 800 7.66 72.46 15.97
N VAL A 801 7.18 71.30 16.44
CA VAL A 801 7.16 70.05 15.68
C VAL A 801 6.01 70.04 14.66
N VAL A 802 4.90 70.70 14.97
CA VAL A 802 3.68 70.70 14.16
C VAL A 802 3.84 71.48 12.86
N SER A 803 4.33 72.71 12.95
CA SER A 803 4.50 73.58 11.79
C SER A 803 5.57 73.05 10.83
N ALA A 804 6.69 72.54 11.37
CA ALA A 804 7.78 71.95 10.59
C ALA A 804 7.32 70.68 9.83
N GLN A 805 6.43 69.88 10.43
CA GLN A 805 5.78 68.74 9.77
C GLN A 805 4.81 69.17 8.67
N LEU A 806 4.01 70.22 8.90
CA LEU A 806 3.07 70.76 7.91
C LEU A 806 3.79 71.34 6.68
N ASN A 807 4.91 72.05 6.87
CA ASN A 807 5.69 72.63 5.78
C ASN A 807 6.39 71.55 4.93
N LYS A 808 6.93 70.50 5.57
CA LYS A 808 7.48 69.33 4.86
C LYS A 808 6.40 68.60 4.06
N PHE A 809 5.16 68.56 4.55
CA PHE A 809 4.02 67.97 3.84
C PHE A 809 3.61 68.76 2.59
N LEU A 810 3.60 70.10 2.65
CA LEU A 810 3.29 70.97 1.51
C LEU A 810 4.34 70.92 0.38
N LYS A 811 5.59 70.59 0.70
CA LYS A 811 6.69 70.42 -0.28
C LYS A 811 6.67 69.07 -1.02
N LEU A 812 5.75 68.16 -0.69
CA LEU A 812 5.62 66.88 -1.39
C LEU A 812 5.06 67.09 -2.81
N ASN A 813 5.85 66.72 -3.82
CA ASN A 813 5.43 66.78 -5.21
C ASN A 813 4.70 65.48 -5.59
N PHE A 814 3.38 65.52 -5.73
CA PHE A 814 2.53 64.33 -5.91
C PHE A 814 2.63 63.64 -7.28
N ASN A 815 3.50 64.13 -8.18
CA ASN A 815 3.57 63.68 -9.57
C ASN A 815 4.61 62.58 -9.86
N GLN A 816 5.39 62.10 -8.88
CA GLN A 816 6.40 61.05 -9.11
C GLN A 816 6.21 59.86 -8.15
N GLU A 817 6.03 58.68 -8.73
CA GLU A 817 5.61 57.42 -8.10
C GLU A 817 6.57 56.83 -7.03
N ILE A 818 7.77 57.39 -6.79
CA ILE A 818 8.83 56.64 -6.08
C ILE A 818 9.28 57.19 -4.70
N ASP A 819 9.03 58.44 -4.28
CA ASP A 819 9.70 58.98 -3.07
C ASP A 819 8.82 59.40 -1.88
N ILE A 820 7.57 58.91 -1.78
CA ILE A 820 6.75 59.14 -0.58
C ILE A 820 7.30 58.32 0.62
N LEU A 821 7.79 57.10 0.37
CA LEU A 821 8.17 56.16 1.43
C LEU A 821 9.57 56.43 2.00
N TYR A 822 10.51 56.91 1.17
CA TYR A 822 11.86 57.28 1.62
C TYR A 822 11.84 58.58 2.45
N ALA A 823 11.03 59.56 2.03
CA ALA A 823 10.87 60.84 2.73
C ALA A 823 10.20 60.72 4.10
N ILE A 824 9.25 59.78 4.28
CA ILE A 824 8.57 59.52 5.56
C ILE A 824 9.48 58.78 6.55
N LYS A 825 10.40 57.93 6.06
CA LYS A 825 11.30 57.12 6.90
C LYS A 825 12.50 57.90 7.44
N SER A 826 12.96 58.94 6.74
CA SER A 826 14.21 59.65 7.05
C SER A 826 14.06 60.97 7.84
N ASN A 827 12.85 61.41 8.19
CA ASN A 827 12.62 62.80 8.60
C ASN A 827 12.11 63.04 10.04
N PHE A 828 12.13 62.04 10.92
CA PHE A 828 11.71 62.20 12.32
C PHE A 828 12.88 62.33 13.30
N SER A 829 13.58 63.44 13.18
CA SER A 829 14.33 64.06 14.28
C SER A 829 14.72 65.47 13.86
N ILE A 830 14.27 66.44 14.65
CA ILE A 830 14.73 67.84 14.85
C ILE A 830 13.50 68.73 15.04
N SER A 831 13.40 69.32 16.24
CA SER A 831 12.55 70.46 16.54
C SER A 831 13.30 71.73 16.18
N GLU A 832 12.92 72.39 15.08
CA GLU A 832 13.42 73.73 14.75
C GLU A 832 12.26 74.63 14.33
N LYS A 833 12.33 75.91 14.71
CA LYS A 833 11.33 76.93 14.37
C LYS A 833 11.50 77.31 12.89
N LEU A 834 10.42 77.35 12.11
CA LEU A 834 10.49 77.68 10.67
C LEU A 834 11.01 79.10 10.43
N SER A 835 11.76 79.28 9.34
CA SER A 835 12.20 80.62 8.90
C SER A 835 11.02 81.45 8.35
N PRO A 836 11.12 82.80 8.31
CA PRO A 836 10.08 83.66 7.76
C PRO A 836 9.70 83.33 6.29
N GLU A 837 10.67 82.91 5.49
CA GLU A 837 10.48 82.47 4.10
C GLU A 837 9.71 81.14 4.00
N GLN A 838 9.93 80.24 4.97
CA GLN A 838 9.20 78.98 5.07
C GLN A 838 7.76 79.19 5.55
N MET A 839 7.53 80.19 6.40
CA MET A 839 6.20 80.59 6.84
C MET A 839 5.38 81.23 5.73
N ALA A 840 6.03 81.95 4.80
CA ALA A 840 5.38 82.54 3.61
C ALA A 840 4.86 81.50 2.60
N LEU A 841 5.32 80.25 2.67
CA LEU A 841 4.87 79.16 1.79
C LEU A 841 3.40 78.77 2.04
N PHE A 842 2.89 79.04 3.25
CA PHE A 842 1.49 78.86 3.63
C PHE A 842 0.57 79.99 3.14
N ASP A 843 1.13 81.12 2.69
CA ASP A 843 0.39 82.24 2.09
C ASP A 843 0.15 82.05 0.58
N GLN A 844 0.85 81.08 -0.05
CA GLN A 844 0.64 80.75 -1.46
C GLN A 844 -0.71 80.07 -1.68
N LYS A 845 -1.46 80.53 -2.68
CA LYS A 845 -2.79 79.99 -3.04
C LYS A 845 -2.76 78.48 -3.29
N ASP A 846 -1.74 77.97 -3.97
CA ASP A 846 -1.55 76.54 -4.25
C ASP A 846 -1.37 75.69 -2.96
N SER A 847 -0.63 76.21 -1.97
CA SER A 847 -0.47 75.57 -0.66
C SER A 847 -1.76 75.57 0.16
N GLN A 848 -2.52 76.67 0.10
CA GLN A 848 -3.83 76.78 0.75
C GLN A 848 -4.85 75.84 0.10
N ASP A 849 -4.83 75.71 -1.23
CA ASP A 849 -5.71 74.81 -1.97
C ASP A 849 -5.35 73.33 -1.71
N LYS A 850 -4.07 72.99 -1.57
CA LYS A 850 -3.61 71.66 -1.11
C LYS A 850 -4.04 71.36 0.33
N LEU A 851 -3.93 72.31 1.25
CA LEU A 851 -4.39 72.15 2.64
C LEU A 851 -5.92 71.99 2.72
N LYS A 852 -6.68 72.77 1.93
CA LYS A 852 -8.14 72.60 1.77
C LYS A 852 -8.49 71.23 1.18
N SER A 853 -7.69 70.72 0.25
CA SER A 853 -7.85 69.39 -0.35
C SER A 853 -7.71 68.26 0.67
N VAL A 854 -6.72 68.36 1.57
CA VAL A 854 -6.52 67.41 2.69
C VAL A 854 -7.68 67.50 3.71
N LEU A 855 -8.14 68.72 4.01
CA LEU A 855 -9.32 68.95 4.86
C LEU A 855 -10.61 68.36 4.26
N ALA A 856 -10.80 68.50 2.95
CA ALA A 856 -11.95 67.96 2.24
C ALA A 856 -11.94 66.41 2.22
N LEU A 857 -10.77 65.78 2.06
CA LEU A 857 -10.62 64.32 2.20
C LEU A 857 -11.05 63.82 3.58
N LEU A 858 -10.74 64.57 4.65
CA LEU A 858 -11.10 64.21 6.01
C LEU A 858 -12.60 64.35 6.32
N LYS A 859 -13.33 65.25 5.65
CA LYS A 859 -14.79 65.33 5.75
C LYS A 859 -15.49 64.09 5.22
N PHE A 860 -14.88 63.38 4.26
CA PHE A 860 -15.38 62.11 3.73
C PHE A 860 -14.80 60.87 4.43
N LYS A 861 -14.05 61.06 5.55
CA LYS A 861 -13.35 60.00 6.26
C LYS A 861 -14.21 58.77 6.56
N SER A 862 -15.38 58.95 7.16
CA SER A 862 -16.25 57.82 7.52
C SER A 862 -16.72 57.01 6.30
N SER A 863 -16.92 57.68 5.16
CA SER A 863 -17.32 57.04 3.89
C SER A 863 -16.15 56.27 3.26
N PHE A 864 -14.98 56.90 3.15
CA PHE A 864 -13.82 56.35 2.45
C PHE A 864 -13.01 55.34 3.27
N GLU A 865 -12.99 55.46 4.60
CA GLU A 865 -12.44 54.46 5.52
C GLU A 865 -13.24 53.14 5.44
N GLY A 866 -14.56 53.25 5.31
CA GLY A 866 -15.44 52.11 5.04
C GLY A 866 -15.12 51.43 3.71
N ILE A 867 -14.81 52.20 2.66
CA ILE A 867 -14.40 51.68 1.35
C ILE A 867 -13.05 50.96 1.43
N LEU A 868 -12.05 51.58 2.06
CA LEU A 868 -10.72 50.97 2.24
C LEU A 868 -10.81 49.64 2.99
N LYS A 869 -11.63 49.58 4.05
CA LYS A 869 -11.88 48.36 4.82
C LYS A 869 -12.50 47.27 3.94
N ILE A 870 -13.45 47.62 3.07
CA ILE A 870 -14.11 46.68 2.16
C ILE A 870 -13.17 46.20 1.05
N ILE A 871 -12.32 47.08 0.50
CA ILE A 871 -11.30 46.71 -0.49
C ILE A 871 -10.34 45.67 0.11
N ASN A 872 -9.83 45.91 1.32
CA ASN A 872 -8.96 44.96 2.02
C ASN A 872 -9.68 43.64 2.32
N GLN A 873 -10.98 43.66 2.62
CA GLN A 873 -11.78 42.44 2.84
C GLN A 873 -11.95 41.60 1.57
N ASP A 874 -12.24 42.23 0.43
CA ASP A 874 -12.36 41.54 -0.85
C ASP A 874 -11.03 40.87 -1.23
N GLU A 875 -9.90 41.56 -1.05
CA GLU A 875 -8.57 41.00 -1.30
C GLU A 875 -8.23 39.80 -0.39
N ILE A 876 -8.55 39.90 0.91
CA ILE A 876 -8.37 38.78 1.85
C ILE A 876 -9.23 37.58 1.41
N THR A 877 -10.47 37.84 0.99
CA THR A 877 -11.38 36.79 0.52
C THR A 877 -10.85 36.14 -0.75
N GLU A 878 -10.38 36.94 -1.71
CA GLU A 878 -9.79 36.48 -2.96
C GLU A 878 -8.53 35.63 -2.72
N ASN A 879 -7.61 36.08 -1.86
CA ASN A 879 -6.41 35.35 -1.49
C ASN A 879 -6.72 34.03 -0.75
N THR A 880 -7.79 34.02 0.06
CA THR A 880 -8.29 32.82 0.74
C THR A 880 -8.83 31.80 -0.27
N ILE A 881 -9.60 32.25 -1.27
CA ILE A 881 -10.13 31.40 -2.35
C ILE A 881 -9.01 30.85 -3.21
N LYS A 882 -8.03 31.67 -3.59
CA LYS A 882 -6.85 31.24 -4.37
C LYS A 882 -6.07 30.15 -3.64
N SER A 883 -5.69 30.39 -2.38
CA SER A 883 -4.89 29.45 -1.59
C SER A 883 -5.61 28.13 -1.32
N THR A 884 -6.89 28.16 -0.95
CA THR A 884 -7.71 26.94 -0.76
C THR A 884 -8.02 26.24 -2.09
N GLY A 885 -8.19 27.01 -3.17
CA GLY A 885 -8.42 26.54 -4.53
C GLY A 885 -7.26 25.72 -5.09
N VAL A 886 -6.00 26.06 -4.78
CA VAL A 886 -4.82 25.25 -5.16
C VAL A 886 -4.90 23.85 -4.58
N LEU A 887 -5.18 23.73 -3.28
CA LEU A 887 -5.30 22.43 -2.62
C LEU A 887 -6.49 21.61 -3.16
N TYR A 888 -7.64 22.26 -3.33
CA TYR A 888 -8.81 21.65 -3.96
C TYR A 888 -8.50 21.14 -5.39
N GLY A 889 -7.80 21.94 -6.19
CA GLY A 889 -7.42 21.58 -7.56
C GLY A 889 -6.51 20.35 -7.61
N ILE A 890 -5.51 20.26 -6.73
CA ILE A 890 -4.64 19.06 -6.62
C ILE A 890 -5.47 17.82 -6.28
N ILE A 891 -6.34 17.91 -5.28
CA ILE A 891 -7.19 16.78 -4.85
C ILE A 891 -8.10 16.33 -5.99
N LEU A 892 -8.77 17.27 -6.67
CA LEU A 892 -9.68 16.92 -7.76
C LEU A 892 -8.93 16.35 -8.97
N LEU A 893 -7.72 16.82 -9.28
CA LEU A 893 -6.89 16.26 -10.35
C LEU A 893 -6.51 14.81 -10.05
N LEU A 894 -6.17 14.47 -8.79
CA LEU A 894 -5.95 13.08 -8.37
C LEU A 894 -7.22 12.23 -8.46
N CYS A 895 -8.39 12.81 -8.15
CA CYS A 895 -9.68 12.14 -8.32
C CYS A 895 -9.99 11.89 -9.79
N ILE A 896 -9.80 12.87 -10.67
CA ILE A 896 -9.99 12.76 -12.13
C ILE A 896 -9.02 11.73 -12.72
N PHE A 897 -7.75 11.76 -12.32
CA PHE A 897 -6.77 10.75 -12.72
C PHE A 897 -7.23 9.34 -12.32
N SER A 898 -7.77 9.21 -11.11
CA SER A 898 -8.32 7.93 -10.64
C SER A 898 -9.55 7.51 -11.46
N LEU A 899 -10.48 8.43 -11.72
CA LEU A 899 -11.66 8.18 -12.57
C LEU A 899 -11.26 7.76 -13.97
N GLN A 900 -10.31 8.45 -14.60
CA GLN A 900 -9.81 8.13 -15.93
C GLN A 900 -9.18 6.73 -15.97
N LYS A 901 -8.37 6.40 -14.96
CA LYS A 901 -7.72 5.08 -14.85
C LYS A 901 -8.76 3.98 -14.63
N THR A 902 -9.81 4.23 -13.86
CA THR A 902 -10.93 3.28 -13.69
C THR A 902 -11.75 3.15 -14.96
N ALA A 903 -12.07 4.26 -15.65
CA ALA A 903 -12.85 4.25 -16.89
C ALA A 903 -12.13 3.53 -18.03
N ARG A 904 -10.81 3.71 -18.19
CA ARG A 904 -9.99 2.96 -19.16
C ARG A 904 -9.98 1.46 -18.87
N LYS A 905 -9.95 1.08 -17.60
CA LYS A 905 -9.93 -0.33 -17.19
C LYS A 905 -11.31 -1.00 -17.31
N ASN A 906 -12.40 -0.24 -17.11
CA ASN A 906 -13.79 -0.70 -17.24
C ASN A 906 -14.37 -0.51 -18.64
N SER A 907 -13.57 -0.02 -19.60
CA SER A 907 -13.99 0.11 -20.99
C SER A 907 -14.15 -1.27 -21.60
N ILE A 908 -15.37 -1.61 -22.00
CA ILE A 908 -15.70 -2.80 -22.80
C ILE A 908 -15.10 -2.69 -24.21
N VAL A 909 -14.75 -1.47 -24.64
CA VAL A 909 -14.07 -1.23 -25.91
C VAL A 909 -12.56 -1.40 -25.68
N PRO A 910 -11.90 -2.39 -26.32
CA PRO A 910 -10.46 -2.54 -26.22
C PRO A 910 -9.77 -1.29 -26.80
N SER A 911 -8.71 -0.84 -26.13
CA SER A 911 -7.79 0.17 -26.66
C SER A 911 -6.91 -0.41 -27.76
#